data_AF-A0A7Z7NAE3-F1
#
_entry.id   AF-A0A7Z7NAE3-F1
#
_cell.length_a   1.000
_cell.length_b   1.000
_cell.length_c   1.000
_cell.angle_alpha   90.00
_cell.angle_beta   90.00
_cell.angle_gamma   90.00
#
_symmetry.space_group_name_H-M   'P 1'
#
loop_
_entity.id
_entity.type
_entity.pdbx_description
1 polymer ?
#
loop_
_entity_poly.entity_id
_entity_poly.type
_entity_poly.pdbx_seq_one_letter_code
_entity_poly.pdbx_strand_id
1 'polypeptide(L)'
;MRMYRTGDVVRWGVDGQLEFLGRADEQVKIRGHRVEPAEVAAVLAGCDGIDQAVVIARQDRPGDTRLVGYVTGTADPVGVRAQLAGVLPAYMVPAAIVVMARLPLTINGKLDTKALPAPEYTGTQSYRAPTTPTEEILAAIYAQVLGIQRVSIDDSFFDLGGDSLLAMRAIAAINTSLDTRLSVRALFDAPTVGQLVGYVGVGGSARAPLTAVDRRPAVIPLSFAQSRLWFIDQLEGPTAVYNVPVVLRLGGELDVAALGQALVDVVGRHESLRTVFAAVEGIPQQVVVPAEQAQEGWSVVDAGGWSGTRLDEAVAASARYTFDLSTEIPFRAELFIVGQQQYVLVLTVHHIAADGWSLAPLTADLGVAYASRCAGHAPQWAQLAVQYVDYTLWQREHLGDLADPDSGVAAQLQYWQDALAGMAERGQVPPDRPYPPVADYRGATVDIDWPVDLQQQVARVAREHHATSFMVVQAALSVLLSKISASSDVAVGIPVAGRGDPALDELVGFFVNTLVLRIEVLGDPSVAELLAQVRARCVAAFEHQDVPFEAVVDRLNPARSLAHHPLVQVGLAWQNTDTVEPVLGDLDITVLPMHTQTARMDLTFSLAENFTETGEPAGIGGAVEYRSDVFDEASICALIDRLERVLVAMVADPQRRLSSVEVLDEAERAQLDAIGNRAALGAMGPGQASIPELFAAWVRRSPEAIAVACDDQRLTPRRHRCPHSQTGTHHPRRPHPEWWRWRRHR
;
A
#
# COMPACT_ATOMS: atom_id res chain seq x y z
N MET A 1 45.84 18.82 2.29
CA MET A 1 44.93 18.28 3.32
C MET A 1 43.77 19.26 3.47
N ARG A 2 42.55 18.88 3.06
CA ARG A 2 41.34 19.69 3.30
C ARG A 2 40.81 19.33 4.67
N MET A 3 40.70 20.30 5.57
CA MET A 3 40.13 20.10 6.89
C MET A 3 38.65 20.49 6.87
N TYR A 4 37.80 19.67 7.48
CA TYR A 4 36.38 19.93 7.68
C TYR A 4 36.17 20.52 9.08
N ARG A 5 35.54 21.69 9.17
CA ARG A 5 35.25 22.34 10.45
C ARG A 5 33.98 21.70 11.03
N THR A 6 34.11 20.91 12.09
CA THR A 6 32.99 20.19 12.72
C THR A 6 32.09 21.09 13.56
N GLY A 7 32.64 22.20 14.09
CA GLY A 7 31.93 23.07 15.04
C GLY A 7 31.89 22.50 16.46
N ASP A 8 32.53 21.35 16.70
CA ASP A 8 32.66 20.72 18.02
C ASP A 8 33.84 21.31 18.78
N VAL A 9 33.64 21.56 20.08
CA VAL A 9 34.70 21.93 21.02
C VAL A 9 35.16 20.66 21.70
N VAL A 10 36.42 20.31 21.47
CA VAL A 10 37.07 19.13 22.04
C VAL A 10 38.36 19.53 22.75
N ARG A 11 38.77 18.75 23.74
CA ARG A 11 40.06 18.91 24.45
C ARG A 11 40.79 17.58 24.49
N TRP A 12 42.12 17.63 24.38
CA TRP A 12 42.96 16.45 24.59
C TRP A 12 43.01 16.04 26.06
N GLY A 13 42.69 14.79 26.34
CA GLY A 13 42.93 14.10 27.60
C GLY A 13 44.40 13.76 27.79
N VAL A 14 44.80 13.48 29.03
CA VAL A 14 46.18 13.11 29.40
C VAL A 14 46.60 11.74 28.85
N ASP A 15 45.64 10.94 28.44
CA ASP A 15 45.77 9.63 27.80
C ASP A 15 45.86 9.71 26.26
N GLY A 16 45.77 10.92 25.70
CA GLY A 16 45.79 11.13 24.25
C GLY A 16 44.46 10.86 23.56
N GLN A 17 43.34 10.79 24.28
CA GLN A 17 41.99 10.76 23.70
C GLN A 17 41.40 12.19 23.59
N LEU A 18 40.43 12.37 22.70
CA LEU A 18 39.71 13.64 22.57
C LEU A 18 38.42 13.59 23.42
N GLU A 19 38.35 14.43 24.45
CA GLU A 19 37.16 14.65 25.25
C GLU A 19 36.26 15.69 24.58
N PHE A 20 35.01 15.32 24.30
CA PHE A 20 34.00 16.22 23.76
C PHE A 20 33.44 17.14 24.87
N LEU A 21 33.50 18.45 24.65
CA LEU A 21 33.09 19.47 25.62
C LEU A 21 31.79 20.21 25.23
N GLY A 22 31.25 19.94 24.04
CA GLY A 22 30.07 20.61 23.48
C GLY A 22 30.33 21.16 22.08
N ARG A 23 29.41 21.95 21.55
CA ARG A 23 29.57 22.65 20.27
C ARG A 23 29.83 24.14 20.46
N ALA A 24 30.37 24.77 19.43
CA ALA A 24 30.58 26.22 19.39
C ALA A 24 29.31 27.00 19.02
N ASP A 25 28.26 26.33 18.53
CA ASP A 25 26.94 26.86 18.20
C ASP A 25 25.88 26.44 19.23
N GLU A 26 24.82 27.25 19.41
CA GLU A 26 23.70 26.96 20.34
C GLU A 26 22.59 26.10 19.69
N GLN A 27 22.93 25.34 18.63
CA GLN A 27 22.01 24.46 17.93
C GLN A 27 21.57 23.28 18.82
N VAL A 28 20.27 22.98 18.82
CA VAL A 28 19.65 21.92 19.62
C VAL A 28 18.98 20.90 18.70
N LYS A 29 18.92 19.63 19.15
CA LYS A 29 18.15 18.59 18.46
C LYS A 29 16.74 18.51 19.05
N ILE A 30 15.72 18.70 18.22
CA ILE A 30 14.31 18.59 18.58
C ILE A 30 13.69 17.58 17.62
N ARG A 31 13.29 16.40 18.13
CA ARG A 31 12.66 15.32 17.33
C ARG A 31 13.46 15.01 16.05
N GLY A 32 14.76 14.73 16.21
CA GLY A 32 15.66 14.45 15.09
C GLY A 32 16.16 15.66 14.29
N HIS A 33 15.46 16.80 14.31
CA HIS A 33 15.81 17.99 13.54
C HIS A 33 16.77 18.93 14.30
N ARG A 34 17.74 19.52 13.57
CA ARG A 34 18.60 20.58 14.10
C ARG A 34 17.84 21.91 14.03
N VAL A 35 17.67 22.55 15.18
CA VAL A 35 16.97 23.84 15.30
C VAL A 35 17.88 24.86 15.98
N GLU A 36 17.86 26.10 15.48
CA GLU A 36 18.45 27.26 16.14
C GLU A 36 17.38 27.99 16.96
N PRO A 37 17.39 27.92 18.31
CA PRO A 37 16.37 28.57 19.12
C PRO A 37 16.29 30.09 18.89
N ALA A 38 17.40 30.72 18.52
CA ALA A 38 17.45 32.14 18.19
C ALA A 38 16.61 32.51 16.95
N GLU A 39 16.51 31.62 15.96
CA GLU A 39 15.68 31.80 14.77
C GLU A 39 14.19 31.81 15.16
N VAL A 40 13.78 30.84 15.97
CA VAL A 40 12.42 30.75 16.49
C VAL A 40 12.10 31.96 17.38
N ALA A 41 13.06 32.42 18.18
CA ALA A 41 12.91 33.62 19.02
C ALA A 41 12.72 34.90 18.20
N ALA A 42 13.40 35.03 17.05
CA ALA A 42 13.24 36.17 16.17
C ALA A 42 11.84 36.23 15.53
N VAL A 43 11.30 35.07 15.11
CA VAL A 43 9.93 34.99 14.58
C VAL A 43 8.91 35.24 15.70
N LEU A 44 9.12 34.68 16.89
CA LEU A 44 8.28 34.90 18.06
C LEU A 44 8.26 36.37 18.50
N ALA A 45 9.38 37.08 18.43
CA ALA A 45 9.45 38.51 18.74
C ALA A 45 8.67 39.39 17.74
N GLY A 46 8.34 38.85 16.56
CA GLY A 46 7.57 39.55 15.53
C GLY A 46 6.05 39.46 15.68
N CYS A 47 5.53 38.71 16.65
CA CYS A 47 4.07 38.62 16.88
C CYS A 47 3.55 39.82 17.68
N ASP A 48 2.31 40.23 17.40
CA ASP A 48 1.68 41.38 18.03
C ASP A 48 1.52 41.18 19.56
N GLY A 49 1.87 42.23 20.32
CA GLY A 49 1.74 42.24 21.79
C GLY A 49 2.90 41.60 22.56
N ILE A 50 4.02 41.27 21.89
CA ILE A 50 5.25 40.77 22.51
C ILE A 50 6.31 41.88 22.55
N ASP A 51 6.84 42.16 23.74
CA ASP A 51 7.91 43.15 23.95
C ASP A 51 9.31 42.52 23.91
N GLN A 52 9.46 41.32 24.47
CA GLN A 52 10.69 40.53 24.46
C GLN A 52 10.33 39.06 24.30
N ALA A 53 11.13 38.32 23.53
CA ALA A 53 10.97 36.88 23.35
C ALA A 53 12.31 36.16 23.48
N VAL A 54 12.28 35.00 24.11
CA VAL A 54 13.40 34.06 24.22
C VAL A 54 12.85 32.67 23.98
N VAL A 55 13.57 31.85 23.21
CA VAL A 55 13.25 30.43 23.05
C VAL A 55 14.42 29.62 23.60
N ILE A 56 14.11 28.62 24.41
CA ILE A 56 15.10 27.66 24.93
C ILE A 56 14.69 26.24 24.59
N ALA A 57 15.67 25.36 24.45
CA ALA A 57 15.44 23.92 24.56
C ALA A 57 15.39 23.54 26.04
N ARG A 58 14.30 22.89 26.43
CA ARG A 58 14.07 22.41 27.79
C ARG A 58 13.85 20.90 27.76
N GLN A 59 14.44 20.21 28.73
CA GLN A 59 14.30 18.77 28.91
C GLN A 59 13.82 18.53 30.35
N ASP A 60 12.50 18.43 30.53
CA ASP A 60 11.90 18.16 31.85
C ASP A 60 11.75 16.65 32.13
N ARG A 61 11.89 15.80 31.10
CA ARG A 61 11.97 14.32 31.21
C ARG A 61 13.15 13.80 30.39
N PRO A 62 13.89 12.76 30.85
CA PRO A 62 14.97 12.17 30.07
C PRO A 62 14.50 11.77 28.67
N GLY A 63 15.25 12.18 27.63
CA GLY A 63 14.92 11.89 26.22
C GLY A 63 13.94 12.85 25.53
N ASP A 64 13.21 13.69 26.27
CA ASP A 64 12.13 14.54 25.73
C ASP A 64 12.54 16.03 25.71
N THR A 65 13.35 16.40 24.72
CA THR A 65 13.80 17.80 24.54
C THR A 65 12.79 18.57 23.70
N ARG A 66 12.28 19.68 24.24
CA ARG A 66 11.23 20.51 23.61
C ARG A 66 11.63 21.98 23.59
N LEU A 67 11.16 22.73 22.59
CA LEU A 67 11.31 24.19 22.58
C LEU A 67 10.23 24.83 23.46
N VAL A 68 10.62 25.84 24.24
CA VAL A 68 9.71 26.65 25.07
C VAL A 68 10.01 28.12 24.81
N GLY A 69 8.98 28.89 24.45
CA GLY A 69 9.07 30.32 24.25
C GLY A 69 8.66 31.09 25.51
N TYR A 70 9.52 31.95 26.01
CA TYR A 70 9.25 32.86 27.12
C TYR A 70 9.13 34.28 26.58
N VAL A 71 8.01 34.94 26.87
CA VAL A 71 7.68 36.24 26.30
C VAL A 71 7.26 37.23 27.38
N THR A 72 7.50 38.50 27.16
CA THR A 72 6.91 39.60 27.94
C THR A 72 5.93 40.38 27.07
N GLY A 73 4.90 40.97 27.67
CA GLY A 73 3.89 41.75 26.97
C GLY A 73 2.46 41.29 27.28
N THR A 74 1.52 41.64 26.42
CA THR A 74 0.08 41.33 26.58
C THR A 74 -0.43 40.27 25.60
N ALA A 75 0.47 39.61 24.88
CA ALA A 75 0.11 38.62 23.86
C ALA A 75 -0.60 37.40 24.47
N ASP A 76 -1.59 36.88 23.74
CA ASP A 76 -2.27 35.62 24.07
C ASP A 76 -1.39 34.42 23.65
N PRO A 77 -0.95 33.55 24.60
CA PRO A 77 -0.11 32.39 24.29
C PRO A 77 -0.69 31.45 23.23
N VAL A 78 -2.01 31.29 23.19
CA VAL A 78 -2.68 30.37 22.26
C VAL A 78 -2.69 30.96 20.85
N GLY A 79 -3.11 32.22 20.72
CA GLY A 79 -3.07 32.95 19.45
C GLY A 79 -1.67 33.06 18.83
N VAL A 80 -0.66 33.37 19.64
CA VAL A 80 0.74 33.46 19.19
C VAL A 80 1.25 32.13 18.67
N ARG A 81 0.95 31.02 19.36
CA ARG A 81 1.39 29.69 18.93
C ARG A 81 0.71 29.26 17.63
N ALA A 82 -0.57 29.59 17.44
CA ALA A 82 -1.28 29.34 16.19
C ALA A 82 -0.68 30.16 15.03
N GLN A 83 -0.31 31.41 15.28
CA GLN A 83 0.40 32.25 14.31
C GLN A 83 1.75 31.66 13.93
N LEU A 84 2.54 31.18 14.90
CA LEU A 84 3.81 30.50 14.65
C LEU A 84 3.65 29.22 13.83
N ALA A 85 2.61 28.43 14.07
CA ALA A 85 2.33 27.22 13.30
C ALA A 85 1.98 27.49 11.81
N GLY A 86 1.57 28.72 11.48
CA GLY A 86 1.33 29.15 10.10
C GLY A 86 2.61 29.57 9.35
N VAL A 87 3.72 29.82 10.04
CA VAL A 87 4.96 30.36 9.44
C VAL A 87 6.21 29.52 9.72
N LEU A 88 6.18 28.64 10.71
CA LEU A 88 7.27 27.74 11.08
C LEU A 88 6.88 26.27 10.87
N PRO A 89 7.83 25.39 10.50
CA PRO A 89 7.62 23.95 10.53
C PRO A 89 7.22 23.45 11.92
N ALA A 90 6.39 22.39 11.99
CA ALA A 90 5.82 21.90 13.25
C ALA A 90 6.85 21.57 14.34
N TYR A 91 8.06 21.13 13.98
CA TYR A 91 9.14 20.84 14.93
C TYR A 91 9.86 22.09 15.47
N MET A 92 9.72 23.25 14.82
CA MET A 92 10.27 24.54 15.28
C MET A 92 9.27 25.34 16.14
N VAL A 93 7.98 24.99 16.10
CA VAL A 93 6.95 25.66 16.92
C VAL A 93 7.17 25.29 18.40
N PRO A 94 7.37 26.26 19.31
CA PRO A 94 7.51 25.97 20.73
C PRO A 94 6.32 25.18 21.29
N ALA A 95 6.62 24.18 22.11
CA ALA A 95 5.63 23.32 22.74
C ALA A 95 4.76 24.08 23.75
N ALA A 96 5.28 25.17 24.32
CA ALA A 96 4.56 26.11 25.18
C ALA A 96 5.08 27.54 24.99
N ILE A 97 4.19 28.52 25.17
CA ILE A 97 4.50 29.94 25.26
C ILE A 97 4.14 30.41 26.67
N VAL A 98 5.12 30.95 27.40
CA VAL A 98 4.96 31.40 28.79
C VAL A 98 5.09 32.92 28.85
N VAL A 99 3.99 33.59 29.21
CA VAL A 99 3.98 35.05 29.38
C VAL A 99 4.46 35.39 30.78
N MET A 100 5.42 36.32 30.85
CA MET A 100 6.04 36.77 32.09
C MET A 100 6.05 38.29 32.19
N ALA A 101 6.03 38.81 33.42
CA ALA A 101 6.15 40.26 33.65
C ALA A 101 7.55 40.80 33.27
N ARG A 102 8.60 39.96 33.39
CA ARG A 102 9.97 40.28 33.00
C ARG A 102 10.80 39.01 32.84
N LEU A 103 11.79 39.03 31.95
CA LEU A 103 12.77 37.95 31.84
C LEU A 103 13.80 38.02 32.99
N PRO A 104 14.12 36.90 33.65
CA PRO A 104 15.13 36.87 34.71
C PRO A 104 16.54 36.97 34.11
N LEU A 105 17.34 37.90 34.62
CA LEU A 105 18.72 38.12 34.21
C LEU A 105 19.69 37.85 35.37
N THR A 106 20.82 37.25 35.06
CA THR A 106 21.98 37.11 35.96
C THR A 106 22.59 38.48 36.29
N ILE A 107 23.45 38.53 37.31
CA ILE A 107 24.20 39.74 37.71
C ILE A 107 25.02 40.35 36.55
N ASN A 108 25.39 39.53 35.56
CA ASN A 108 26.14 39.95 34.36
C ASN A 108 25.23 40.35 33.18
N GLY A 109 23.91 40.48 33.38
CA GLY A 109 22.96 40.91 32.36
C GLY A 109 22.59 39.85 31.32
N LYS A 110 23.03 38.59 31.48
CA LYS A 110 22.60 37.46 30.63
C LYS A 110 21.34 36.80 31.18
N LEU A 111 20.53 36.19 30.31
CA LEU A 111 19.36 35.39 30.70
C LEU A 111 19.73 34.31 31.73
N ASP A 112 18.98 34.27 32.83
CA ASP A 112 19.07 33.18 33.81
C ASP A 112 18.08 32.07 33.46
N THR A 113 18.54 31.08 32.70
CA THR A 113 17.71 29.96 32.24
C THR A 113 17.24 29.06 33.39
N LYS A 114 17.91 29.07 34.55
CA LYS A 114 17.51 28.29 35.73
C LYS A 114 16.38 28.94 36.51
N ALA A 115 16.23 30.26 36.40
CA ALA A 115 15.17 31.03 37.04
C ALA A 115 13.88 31.08 36.19
N LEU A 116 13.86 30.48 35.00
CA LEU A 116 12.68 30.42 34.15
C LEU A 116 11.66 29.40 34.69
N PRO A 117 10.39 29.80 34.87
CA PRO A 117 9.35 28.91 35.39
C PRO A 117 9.15 27.72 34.45
N ALA A 118 8.81 26.56 35.02
CA ALA A 118 8.41 25.41 34.21
C ALA A 118 7.10 25.74 33.49
N PRO A 119 7.00 25.52 32.17
CA PRO A 119 5.75 25.71 31.46
C PRO A 119 4.74 24.64 31.90
N GLU A 120 3.48 25.04 32.05
CA GLU A 120 2.38 24.08 32.07
C GLU A 120 2.17 23.60 30.64
N TYR A 121 2.58 22.37 30.36
CA TYR A 121 2.45 21.76 29.03
C TYR A 121 1.01 21.34 28.77
N THR A 122 0.14 22.30 28.47
CA THR A 122 -1.13 22.05 27.79
C THR A 122 -0.81 21.71 26.32
N GLY A 123 -0.43 20.45 26.10
CA GLY A 123 -0.06 19.90 24.81
C GLY A 123 -1.23 19.93 23.82
N THR A 124 -0.91 20.35 22.59
CA THR A 124 -1.40 19.89 21.28
C THR A 124 -2.88 19.48 21.18
N GLN A 125 -3.68 20.22 20.40
CA GLN A 125 -5.11 19.99 20.14
C GLN A 125 -5.85 19.53 21.38
N SER A 126 -6.29 20.49 22.22
CA SER A 126 -7.02 20.27 23.49
C SER A 126 -7.45 18.82 23.68
N TYR A 127 -6.59 18.00 24.30
CA TYR A 127 -6.95 16.60 24.58
C TYR A 127 -8.28 16.64 25.31
N ARG A 128 -9.33 16.23 24.60
CA ARG A 128 -10.68 16.29 25.07
C ARG A 128 -11.00 14.87 25.46
N ALA A 129 -10.95 14.64 26.77
CA ALA A 129 -11.25 13.33 27.32
C ALA A 129 -12.67 12.93 26.93
N PRO A 130 -12.92 11.63 26.70
CA PRO A 130 -14.26 11.08 26.67
C PRO A 130 -15.10 11.55 27.85
N THR A 131 -16.33 11.98 27.59
CA THR A 131 -17.27 12.48 28.60
C THR A 131 -18.46 11.56 28.80
N THR A 132 -18.70 10.63 27.88
CA THR A 132 -19.77 9.63 27.95
C THR A 132 -19.22 8.20 27.96
N PRO A 133 -19.93 7.21 28.53
CA PRO A 133 -19.51 5.80 28.49
C PRO A 133 -19.29 5.29 27.07
N THR A 134 -20.10 5.74 26.11
CA THR A 134 -19.94 5.42 24.69
C THR A 134 -18.62 5.99 24.13
N GLU A 135 -18.32 7.26 24.41
CA GLU A 135 -17.03 7.87 24.02
C GLU A 135 -15.85 7.15 24.66
N GLU A 136 -15.96 6.71 25.91
CA GLU A 136 -14.90 5.97 26.61
C GLU A 136 -14.61 4.63 25.93
N ILE A 137 -15.66 3.88 25.57
CA ILE A 137 -15.55 2.60 24.87
C ILE A 137 -14.95 2.81 23.48
N LEU A 138 -15.44 3.78 22.71
CA LEU A 138 -14.92 4.08 21.37
C LEU A 138 -13.45 4.51 21.41
N ALA A 139 -13.08 5.41 22.33
CA ALA A 139 -11.70 5.86 22.49
C ALA A 139 -10.77 4.72 22.95
N ALA A 140 -11.24 3.82 23.81
CA ALA A 140 -10.49 2.63 24.22
C ALA A 140 -10.27 1.66 23.05
N ILE A 141 -11.30 1.43 22.22
CA ILE A 141 -11.18 0.59 21.02
C ILE A 141 -10.19 1.21 20.03
N TYR A 142 -10.26 2.51 19.77
CA TYR A 142 -9.29 3.20 18.90
C TYR A 142 -7.87 3.03 19.45
N ALA A 143 -7.66 3.28 20.75
CA ALA A 143 -6.37 3.16 21.40
C ALA A 143 -5.80 1.74 21.28
N GLN A 144 -6.64 0.73 21.51
CA GLN A 144 -6.26 -0.68 21.40
C GLN A 144 -5.91 -1.07 19.96
N VAL A 145 -6.74 -0.69 18.99
CA VAL A 145 -6.55 -1.06 17.58
C VAL A 145 -5.32 -0.36 16.99
N LEU A 146 -5.08 0.90 17.36
CA LEU A 146 -3.94 1.70 16.89
C LEU A 146 -2.66 1.44 17.69
N GLY A 147 -2.72 0.66 18.77
CA GLY A 147 -1.57 0.40 19.64
C GLY A 147 -1.06 1.64 20.41
N ILE A 148 -1.90 2.65 20.61
CA ILE A 148 -1.53 3.91 21.29
C ILE A 148 -2.14 4.00 22.68
N GLN A 149 -1.52 4.77 23.57
CA GLN A 149 -1.95 4.82 24.98
C GLN A 149 -3.25 5.60 25.19
N ARG A 150 -3.50 6.66 24.41
CA ARG A 150 -4.67 7.55 24.59
C ARG A 150 -5.09 8.16 23.26
N VAL A 151 -6.40 8.32 23.12
CA VAL A 151 -7.09 8.96 21.99
C VAL A 151 -7.94 10.10 22.54
N SER A 152 -7.79 11.31 22.00
CA SER A 152 -8.71 12.43 22.23
C SER A 152 -10.00 12.20 21.46
N ILE A 153 -11.14 12.72 21.93
CA ILE A 153 -12.39 12.55 21.17
C ILE A 153 -12.41 13.29 19.82
N ASP A 154 -11.48 14.21 19.62
CA ASP A 154 -11.30 14.96 18.37
C ASP A 154 -10.18 14.39 17.48
N ASP A 155 -9.47 13.36 17.93
CA ASP A 155 -8.42 12.73 17.12
C ASP A 155 -9.07 11.89 16.02
N SER A 156 -8.69 12.15 14.76
CA SER A 156 -9.09 11.36 13.61
C SER A 156 -8.39 10.00 13.64
N PHE A 157 -9.14 8.92 13.45
CA PHE A 157 -8.62 7.56 13.39
C PHE A 157 -7.48 7.41 12.37
N PHE A 158 -7.64 8.01 11.19
CA PHE A 158 -6.66 7.91 10.10
C PHE A 158 -5.43 8.80 10.34
N ASP A 159 -5.58 9.92 11.06
CA ASP A 159 -4.48 10.82 11.38
C ASP A 159 -3.55 10.21 12.44
N LEU A 160 -4.08 9.29 13.25
CA LEU A 160 -3.35 8.52 14.25
C LEU A 160 -2.66 7.27 13.67
N GLY A 161 -2.62 7.11 12.35
CA GLY A 161 -1.98 5.96 11.68
C GLY A 161 -2.94 4.80 11.38
N GLY A 162 -4.25 4.99 11.58
CA GLY A 162 -5.25 4.01 11.18
C GLY A 162 -5.29 3.83 9.66
N ASP A 163 -5.21 2.59 9.18
CA ASP A 163 -5.44 2.23 7.79
C ASP A 163 -6.81 1.56 7.59
N SER A 164 -7.09 1.10 6.37
CA SER A 164 -8.36 0.44 6.04
C SER A 164 -8.57 -0.89 6.79
N LEU A 165 -7.51 -1.61 7.12
CA LEU A 165 -7.60 -2.85 7.88
C LEU A 165 -7.89 -2.58 9.35
N LEU A 166 -7.17 -1.63 9.95
CA LEU A 166 -7.41 -1.16 11.31
C LEU A 166 -8.83 -0.57 11.43
N ALA A 167 -9.31 0.13 10.40
CA ALA A 167 -10.69 0.64 10.36
C ALA A 167 -11.74 -0.49 10.43
N MET A 168 -11.53 -1.59 9.70
CA MET A 168 -12.42 -2.75 9.76
C MET A 168 -12.41 -3.40 11.15
N ARG A 169 -11.23 -3.54 11.78
CA ARG A 169 -11.08 -4.07 13.15
C ARG A 169 -11.76 -3.19 14.18
N ALA A 170 -11.57 -1.86 14.07
CA ALA A 170 -12.23 -0.90 14.93
C ALA A 170 -13.75 -1.04 14.83
N ILE A 171 -14.32 -1.06 13.64
CA ILE A 171 -15.77 -1.22 13.45
C ILE A 171 -16.30 -2.54 14.00
N ALA A 172 -15.60 -3.65 13.78
CA ALA A 172 -16.02 -4.93 14.33
C ALA A 172 -15.99 -4.94 15.86
N ALA A 173 -14.91 -4.44 16.47
CA ALA A 173 -14.79 -4.31 17.92
C ALA A 173 -15.88 -3.38 18.49
N ILE A 174 -16.20 -2.28 17.79
CA ILE A 174 -17.27 -1.34 18.17
C ILE A 174 -18.63 -2.04 18.11
N ASN A 175 -18.94 -2.72 17.00
CA ASN A 175 -20.20 -3.42 16.82
C ASN A 175 -20.41 -4.52 17.86
N THR A 176 -19.36 -5.27 18.20
CA THR A 176 -19.41 -6.28 19.25
C THR A 176 -19.57 -5.66 20.64
N SER A 177 -18.84 -4.59 20.95
CA SER A 177 -18.84 -4.00 22.31
C SER A 177 -20.08 -3.17 22.63
N LEU A 178 -20.67 -2.54 21.61
CA LEU A 178 -21.80 -1.62 21.75
C LEU A 178 -23.12 -2.16 21.18
N ASP A 179 -23.14 -3.40 20.67
CA ASP A 179 -24.29 -4.03 20.01
C ASP A 179 -24.85 -3.14 18.87
N THR A 180 -23.96 -2.69 17.97
CA THR A 180 -24.29 -1.79 16.86
C THR A 180 -24.10 -2.44 15.48
N ARG A 181 -24.54 -1.74 14.42
CA ARG A 181 -24.29 -2.06 13.00
C ARG A 181 -23.65 -0.90 12.25
N LEU A 182 -22.58 -0.32 12.79
CA LEU A 182 -21.80 0.67 12.08
C LEU A 182 -21.13 0.00 10.87
N SER A 183 -21.27 0.59 9.69
CA SER A 183 -20.48 0.19 8.53
C SER A 183 -19.11 0.88 8.56
N VAL A 184 -18.15 0.34 7.81
CA VAL A 184 -16.84 0.99 7.64
C VAL A 184 -16.96 2.41 7.07
N ARG A 185 -17.98 2.68 6.24
CA ARG A 185 -18.30 4.02 5.75
C ARG A 185 -18.58 5.01 6.88
N ALA A 186 -19.26 4.58 7.95
CA ALA A 186 -19.52 5.46 9.10
C ALA A 186 -18.22 5.98 9.71
N LEU A 187 -17.19 5.14 9.82
CA LEU A 187 -15.86 5.55 10.30
C LEU A 187 -15.15 6.49 9.32
N PHE A 188 -15.29 6.27 8.01
CA PHE A 188 -14.73 7.18 7.00
C PHE A 188 -15.43 8.55 6.95
N ASP A 189 -16.73 8.60 7.25
CA ASP A 189 -17.52 9.84 7.26
C ASP A 189 -17.43 10.57 8.60
N ALA A 190 -17.20 9.84 9.70
CA ALA A 190 -17.05 10.33 11.06
C ALA A 190 -15.79 9.72 11.73
N PRO A 191 -14.57 10.14 11.31
CA PRO A 191 -13.32 9.53 11.74
C PRO A 191 -12.95 9.76 13.20
N THR A 192 -13.51 10.79 13.86
CA THR A 192 -13.23 11.06 15.28
C THR A 192 -14.26 10.40 16.19
N VAL A 193 -13.85 10.06 17.41
CA VAL A 193 -14.77 9.48 18.41
C VAL A 193 -15.99 10.40 18.62
N GLY A 194 -15.77 11.71 18.75
CA GLY A 194 -16.85 12.68 18.97
C GLY A 194 -17.85 12.76 17.81
N GLN A 195 -17.43 12.47 16.58
CA GLN A 195 -18.33 12.38 15.42
C GLN A 195 -19.04 11.02 15.38
N LEU A 196 -18.30 9.93 15.63
CA LEU A 196 -18.79 8.56 15.48
C LEU A 196 -19.89 8.21 16.50
N VAL A 197 -19.87 8.80 17.69
CA VAL A 197 -20.90 8.64 18.72
C VAL A 197 -22.31 8.92 18.18
N GLY A 198 -22.45 9.88 17.25
CA GLY A 198 -23.75 10.21 16.64
C GLY A 198 -24.34 9.09 15.77
N TYR A 199 -23.51 8.12 15.36
CA TYR A 199 -23.92 6.97 14.56
C TYR A 199 -24.25 5.75 15.44
N VAL A 200 -23.78 5.73 16.68
CA VAL A 200 -24.07 4.68 17.67
C VAL A 200 -25.53 4.82 18.14
N GLY A 201 -26.36 3.83 17.81
CA GLY A 201 -27.79 3.78 18.19
C GLY A 201 -28.80 3.90 17.04
N VAL A 202 -28.33 4.09 15.80
CA VAL A 202 -29.19 4.14 14.60
C VAL A 202 -29.17 2.80 13.86
N GLY A 203 -29.86 1.77 14.41
CA GLY A 203 -30.32 0.61 13.65
C GLY A 203 -29.93 -0.80 14.15
N GLY A 204 -30.97 -1.64 14.35
CA GLY A 204 -31.05 -3.10 14.16
C GLY A 204 -30.09 -4.06 14.91
N SER A 205 -30.65 -5.13 15.49
CA SER A 205 -29.98 -6.27 16.19
C SER A 205 -28.61 -6.67 15.59
N ALA A 206 -27.55 -6.81 16.38
CA ALA A 206 -26.19 -7.10 15.90
C ALA A 206 -26.05 -8.34 14.99
N ARG A 207 -24.94 -8.35 14.22
CA ARG A 207 -24.42 -9.55 13.54
C ARG A 207 -24.22 -10.65 14.60
N ALA A 208 -24.67 -11.87 14.31
CA ALA A 208 -24.45 -12.99 15.22
C ALA A 208 -22.94 -13.12 15.49
N PRO A 209 -22.50 -13.18 16.76
CA PRO A 209 -21.09 -13.24 17.08
C PRO A 209 -20.47 -14.53 16.52
N LEU A 210 -19.20 -14.47 16.13
CA LEU A 210 -18.45 -15.66 15.76
C LEU A 210 -18.15 -16.47 17.03
N THR A 211 -18.78 -17.63 17.16
CA THR A 211 -18.63 -18.54 18.31
C THR A 211 -18.31 -19.95 17.85
N ALA A 212 -17.62 -20.72 18.69
CA ALA A 212 -17.37 -22.13 18.44
C ALA A 212 -18.70 -22.89 18.28
N VAL A 213 -18.77 -23.79 17.31
CA VAL A 213 -19.99 -24.55 17.02
C VAL A 213 -20.08 -25.77 17.93
N ASP A 214 -21.18 -25.90 18.68
CA ASP A 214 -21.41 -27.02 19.61
C ASP A 214 -21.37 -28.40 18.92
N ARG A 215 -21.90 -28.48 17.69
CA ARG A 215 -21.93 -29.71 16.91
C ARG A 215 -21.66 -29.45 15.43
N ARG A 216 -20.53 -29.94 14.95
CA ARG A 216 -20.15 -29.88 13.53
C ARG A 216 -21.05 -30.81 12.68
N PRO A 217 -21.45 -30.39 11.47
CA PRO A 217 -22.14 -31.25 10.53
C PRO A 217 -21.22 -32.40 10.07
N ALA A 218 -21.82 -33.47 9.56
CA ALA A 218 -21.06 -34.63 9.05
C ALA A 218 -20.19 -34.27 7.83
N VAL A 219 -20.68 -33.34 7.00
CA VAL A 219 -19.97 -32.76 5.86
C VAL A 219 -19.69 -31.31 6.21
N ILE A 220 -18.42 -30.98 6.41
CA ILE A 220 -17.98 -29.60 6.63
C ILE A 220 -17.71 -29.01 5.25
N PRO A 221 -18.45 -27.98 4.82
CA PRO A 221 -18.21 -27.38 3.52
C PRO A 221 -16.91 -26.56 3.54
N LEU A 222 -16.34 -26.24 2.38
CA LEU A 222 -15.22 -25.29 2.30
C LEU A 222 -15.68 -23.88 2.64
N SER A 223 -14.80 -23.02 3.11
CA SER A 223 -15.08 -21.58 3.08
C SER A 223 -15.16 -21.11 1.63
N PHE A 224 -15.70 -19.92 1.41
CA PHE A 224 -15.72 -19.40 0.05
C PHE A 224 -14.31 -19.18 -0.52
N ALA A 225 -13.38 -18.71 0.30
CA ALA A 225 -11.98 -18.51 -0.08
C ALA A 225 -11.31 -19.86 -0.41
N GLN A 226 -11.51 -20.89 0.42
CA GLN A 226 -10.98 -22.24 0.13
C GLN A 226 -11.57 -22.84 -1.13
N SER A 227 -12.87 -22.61 -1.41
CA SER A 227 -13.54 -23.14 -2.61
C SER A 227 -12.85 -22.67 -3.90
N ARG A 228 -12.35 -21.43 -3.92
CA ARG A 228 -11.54 -20.88 -5.02
C ARG A 228 -10.25 -21.65 -5.24
N LEU A 229 -9.43 -21.79 -4.20
CA LEU A 229 -8.13 -22.45 -4.32
C LEU A 229 -8.29 -23.93 -4.66
N TRP A 230 -9.30 -24.58 -4.11
CA TRP A 230 -9.65 -25.94 -4.49
C TRP A 230 -10.05 -26.03 -5.96
N PHE A 231 -10.87 -25.12 -6.48
CA PHE A 231 -11.23 -25.12 -7.91
C PHE A 231 -10.01 -24.94 -8.83
N ILE A 232 -9.09 -24.05 -8.47
CA ILE A 232 -7.84 -23.83 -9.22
C ILE A 232 -6.96 -25.08 -9.19
N ASP A 233 -6.80 -25.70 -8.01
CA ASP A 233 -6.07 -26.97 -7.85
C ASP A 233 -6.69 -28.09 -8.71
N GLN A 234 -8.02 -28.18 -8.80
CA GLN A 234 -8.68 -29.16 -9.68
C GLN A 234 -8.49 -28.87 -11.17
N LEU A 235 -8.34 -27.60 -11.56
CA LEU A 235 -8.17 -27.19 -12.96
C LEU A 235 -6.73 -27.36 -13.44
N GLU A 236 -5.77 -26.98 -12.60
CA GLU A 236 -4.33 -26.93 -12.95
C GLU A 236 -3.56 -28.16 -12.47
N GLY A 237 -4.10 -28.89 -11.50
CA GLY A 237 -3.41 -29.93 -10.75
C GLY A 237 -2.54 -29.37 -9.62
N PRO A 238 -1.81 -30.24 -8.89
CA PRO A 238 -0.90 -29.83 -7.83
C PRO A 238 0.19 -28.88 -8.34
N THR A 239 0.25 -27.67 -7.79
CA THR A 239 1.28 -26.68 -8.11
C THR A 239 1.85 -26.03 -6.85
N ALA A 240 3.06 -25.47 -6.97
CA ALA A 240 3.68 -24.70 -5.88
C ALA A 240 3.32 -23.20 -5.91
N VAL A 241 2.46 -22.78 -6.86
CA VAL A 241 2.10 -21.37 -7.10
C VAL A 241 1.40 -20.76 -5.89
N TYR A 242 0.71 -21.59 -5.09
CA TYR A 242 0.02 -21.20 -3.87
C TYR A 242 0.75 -21.68 -2.61
N ASN A 243 2.05 -21.91 -2.66
CA ASN A 243 2.83 -22.15 -1.45
C ASN A 243 3.20 -20.83 -0.77
N VAL A 244 3.24 -20.84 0.55
CA VAL A 244 3.74 -19.78 1.41
C VAL A 244 4.95 -20.34 2.18
N PRO A 245 6.16 -20.31 1.59
CA PRO A 245 7.36 -20.81 2.26
C PRO A 245 7.94 -19.75 3.22
N VAL A 246 8.32 -20.19 4.42
CA VAL A 246 9.11 -19.43 5.38
C VAL A 246 10.45 -20.13 5.55
N VAL A 247 11.54 -19.42 5.28
CA VAL A 247 12.89 -19.99 5.37
C VAL A 247 13.68 -19.25 6.44
N LEU A 248 14.10 -19.99 7.46
CA LEU A 248 14.80 -19.46 8.62
C LEU A 248 16.21 -20.03 8.65
N ARG A 249 17.22 -19.17 8.71
CA ARG A 249 18.57 -19.55 9.12
C ARG A 249 18.63 -19.49 10.63
N LEU A 250 19.08 -20.57 11.25
CA LEU A 250 19.18 -20.71 12.71
C LEU A 250 20.65 -20.89 13.10
N GLY A 251 21.12 -20.06 14.03
CA GLY A 251 22.44 -20.15 14.65
C GLY A 251 22.31 -20.45 16.15
N GLY A 252 23.16 -21.34 16.67
CA GLY A 252 23.21 -21.67 18.09
C GLY A 252 22.82 -23.12 18.41
N GLU A 253 22.59 -23.42 19.68
CA GLU A 253 22.25 -24.76 20.16
C GLU A 253 20.76 -25.07 19.95
N LEU A 254 20.46 -25.85 18.91
CA LEU A 254 19.10 -26.29 18.57
C LEU A 254 18.83 -27.70 19.10
N ASP A 255 17.77 -27.86 19.90
CA ASP A 255 17.21 -29.19 20.19
C ASP A 255 16.27 -29.62 19.06
N VAL A 256 16.80 -30.42 18.14
CA VAL A 256 16.08 -30.92 16.96
C VAL A 256 14.84 -31.74 17.34
N ALA A 257 14.90 -32.50 18.45
CA ALA A 257 13.78 -33.31 18.89
C ALA A 257 12.66 -32.45 19.48
N ALA A 258 13.03 -31.44 20.28
CA ALA A 258 12.08 -30.47 20.81
C ALA A 258 11.40 -29.68 19.69
N LEU A 259 12.14 -29.26 18.65
CA LEU A 259 11.58 -28.57 17.48
C LEU A 259 10.57 -29.44 16.72
N GLY A 260 10.90 -30.72 16.49
CA GLY A 260 9.97 -31.66 15.85
C GLY A 260 8.66 -31.83 16.66
N GLN A 261 8.76 -31.92 17.99
CA GLN A 261 7.57 -32.00 18.86
C GLN A 261 6.78 -30.69 18.88
N ALA A 262 7.47 -29.54 18.86
CA ALA A 262 6.83 -28.23 18.83
C ALA A 262 6.00 -28.04 17.55
N LEU A 263 6.50 -28.48 16.41
CA LEU A 263 5.74 -28.45 15.14
C LEU A 263 4.48 -29.32 15.21
N VAL A 264 4.56 -30.51 15.80
CA VAL A 264 3.38 -31.37 16.03
C VAL A 264 2.36 -30.68 16.93
N ASP A 265 2.80 -29.95 17.96
CA ASP A 265 1.89 -29.20 18.83
C ASP A 265 1.17 -28.07 18.10
N VAL A 266 1.89 -27.31 17.26
CA VAL A 266 1.33 -26.21 16.46
C VAL A 266 0.34 -26.74 15.42
N VAL A 267 0.67 -27.82 14.71
CA VAL A 267 -0.25 -28.50 13.77
C VAL A 267 -1.47 -29.07 14.53
N GLY A 268 -1.28 -29.56 15.76
CA GLY A 268 -2.37 -30.01 16.61
C GLY A 268 -3.32 -28.89 17.02
N ARG A 269 -2.78 -27.72 17.37
CA ARG A 269 -3.49 -26.51 17.81
C ARG A 269 -4.34 -25.88 16.71
N HIS A 270 -3.80 -25.80 15.49
CA HIS A 270 -4.45 -25.16 14.34
C HIS A 270 -5.02 -26.20 13.37
N GLU A 271 -6.35 -26.40 13.40
CA GLU A 271 -7.00 -27.42 12.57
C GLU A 271 -6.78 -27.23 11.06
N SER A 272 -6.64 -25.99 10.60
CA SER A 272 -6.40 -25.65 9.19
C SER A 272 -5.14 -26.31 8.63
N LEU A 273 -4.06 -26.40 9.42
CA LEU A 273 -2.78 -27.00 9.03
C LEU A 273 -2.86 -28.52 8.83
N ARG A 274 -3.88 -29.17 9.41
CA ARG A 274 -4.14 -30.61 9.32
C ARG A 274 -5.48 -30.93 8.66
N THR A 275 -5.96 -30.05 7.79
CA THR A 275 -7.21 -30.25 7.04
C THR A 275 -6.92 -30.69 5.61
N VAL A 276 -7.52 -31.81 5.21
CA VAL A 276 -7.49 -32.33 3.84
C VAL A 276 -8.79 -31.93 3.12
N PHE A 277 -8.72 -31.67 1.82
CA PHE A 277 -9.82 -31.20 0.97
C PHE A 277 -10.30 -32.30 0.03
N ALA A 278 -11.07 -33.22 0.57
CA ALA A 278 -11.62 -34.34 -0.19
C ALA A 278 -12.88 -33.92 -0.97
N ALA A 279 -13.11 -34.53 -2.14
CA ALA A 279 -14.36 -34.42 -2.87
C ALA A 279 -15.10 -35.76 -2.90
N VAL A 280 -16.29 -35.80 -2.32
CA VAL A 280 -17.16 -36.99 -2.33
C VAL A 280 -18.33 -36.69 -3.25
N GLU A 281 -18.50 -37.51 -4.30
CA GLU A 281 -19.51 -37.30 -5.34
C GLU A 281 -19.43 -35.91 -6.02
N GLY A 282 -18.21 -35.34 -6.09
CA GLY A 282 -17.96 -34.03 -6.69
C GLY A 282 -18.24 -32.84 -5.76
N ILE A 283 -18.63 -33.07 -4.51
CA ILE A 283 -18.84 -32.01 -3.51
C ILE A 283 -17.58 -31.90 -2.64
N PRO A 284 -16.87 -30.76 -2.64
CA PRO A 284 -15.68 -30.58 -1.82
C PRO A 284 -16.07 -30.39 -0.34
N GLN A 285 -15.28 -31.00 0.55
CA GLN A 285 -15.45 -30.91 2.00
C GLN A 285 -14.11 -30.79 2.72
N GLN A 286 -14.13 -30.15 3.90
CA GLN A 286 -13.01 -30.10 4.82
C GLN A 286 -13.00 -31.36 5.68
N VAL A 287 -11.89 -32.09 5.67
CA VAL A 287 -11.66 -33.27 6.51
C VAL A 287 -10.51 -32.94 7.47
N VAL A 288 -10.87 -32.58 8.70
CA VAL A 288 -9.92 -32.28 9.77
C VAL A 288 -9.30 -33.59 10.26
N VAL A 289 -8.03 -33.82 9.97
CA VAL A 289 -7.28 -35.02 10.38
C VAL A 289 -7.01 -34.96 11.88
N PRO A 290 -7.25 -36.02 12.67
CA PRO A 290 -6.89 -36.04 14.10
C PRO A 290 -5.41 -35.70 14.33
N ALA A 291 -5.11 -34.95 15.38
CA ALA A 291 -3.75 -34.45 15.63
C ALA A 291 -2.70 -35.58 15.77
N GLU A 292 -3.11 -36.74 16.29
CA GLU A 292 -2.25 -37.91 16.46
C GLU A 292 -1.87 -38.56 15.12
N GLN A 293 -2.65 -38.31 14.06
CA GLN A 293 -2.45 -38.84 12.72
C GLN A 293 -1.75 -37.83 11.79
N ALA A 294 -1.63 -36.56 12.20
CA ALA A 294 -1.05 -35.47 11.42
C ALA A 294 0.47 -35.28 11.67
N GLN A 295 1.19 -36.36 11.99
CA GLN A 295 2.63 -36.31 12.33
C GLN A 295 3.55 -36.36 11.09
N GLU A 296 3.00 -36.67 9.92
CA GLU A 296 3.72 -36.85 8.66
C GLU A 296 3.95 -35.51 7.95
N GLY A 297 4.79 -34.65 8.53
CA GLY A 297 5.12 -33.34 7.94
C GLY A 297 6.50 -32.80 8.30
N TRP A 298 7.30 -33.53 9.10
CA TRP A 298 8.60 -33.09 9.58
C TRP A 298 9.72 -34.00 9.08
N SER A 299 10.81 -33.41 8.58
CA SER A 299 11.99 -34.16 8.16
C SER A 299 13.29 -33.41 8.50
N VAL A 300 14.35 -34.17 8.74
CA VAL A 300 15.68 -33.65 9.06
C VAL A 300 16.67 -34.20 8.03
N VAL A 301 17.44 -33.31 7.43
CA VAL A 301 18.44 -33.60 6.40
C VAL A 301 19.81 -33.19 6.90
N ASP A 302 20.74 -34.14 6.94
CA ASP A 302 22.16 -33.84 7.16
C ASP A 302 22.76 -33.26 5.86
N ALA A 303 22.92 -31.94 5.85
CA ALA A 303 23.53 -31.17 4.76
C ALA A 303 25.01 -30.86 5.04
N GLY A 304 25.63 -31.54 6.02
CA GLY A 304 27.04 -31.38 6.36
C GLY A 304 27.94 -31.62 5.15
N GLY A 305 28.72 -30.60 4.79
CA GLY A 305 29.65 -30.67 3.67
C GLY A 305 29.02 -30.51 2.29
N TRP A 306 27.74 -30.13 2.19
CA TRP A 306 27.14 -29.72 0.91
C TRP A 306 27.75 -28.41 0.42
N SER A 307 27.80 -28.22 -0.90
CA SER A 307 28.09 -26.90 -1.46
C SER A 307 26.91 -25.96 -1.22
N GLY A 308 27.17 -24.64 -1.16
CA GLY A 308 26.10 -23.63 -1.06
C GLY A 308 25.05 -23.81 -2.16
N THR A 309 25.47 -24.03 -3.40
CA THR A 309 24.57 -24.28 -4.54
C THR A 309 23.63 -25.47 -4.33
N ARG A 310 24.13 -26.58 -3.79
CA ARG A 310 23.32 -27.77 -3.53
C ARG A 310 22.32 -27.54 -2.40
N LEU A 311 22.73 -26.80 -1.36
CA LEU A 311 21.84 -26.40 -0.27
C LEU A 311 20.72 -25.51 -0.81
N ASP A 312 21.06 -24.49 -1.61
CA ASP A 312 20.09 -23.57 -2.21
C ASP A 312 19.09 -24.32 -3.11
N GLU A 313 19.55 -25.26 -3.92
CA GLU A 313 18.69 -26.13 -4.75
C GLU A 313 17.72 -26.97 -3.91
N ALA A 314 18.19 -27.56 -2.80
CA ALA A 314 17.36 -28.38 -1.93
C ALA A 314 16.34 -27.55 -1.13
N VAL A 315 16.76 -26.41 -0.59
CA VAL A 315 15.87 -25.46 0.08
C VAL A 315 14.79 -24.98 -0.89
N ALA A 316 15.17 -24.62 -2.12
CA ALA A 316 14.23 -24.19 -3.13
C ALA A 316 13.28 -25.32 -3.60
N ALA A 317 13.75 -26.57 -3.63
CA ALA A 317 12.90 -27.73 -3.89
C ALA A 317 11.87 -27.95 -2.77
N SER A 318 12.27 -27.78 -1.51
CA SER A 318 11.39 -27.88 -0.34
C SER A 318 10.31 -26.77 -0.33
N ALA A 319 10.70 -25.54 -0.67
CA ALA A 319 9.78 -24.42 -0.83
C ALA A 319 8.77 -24.61 -1.99
N ARG A 320 9.19 -25.29 -3.07
CA ARG A 320 8.35 -25.60 -4.24
C ARG A 320 7.68 -26.98 -4.19
N TYR A 321 7.54 -27.57 -3.01
CA TYR A 321 6.84 -28.84 -2.86
C TYR A 321 5.38 -28.73 -3.33
N THR A 322 4.91 -29.68 -4.13
CA THR A 322 3.54 -29.70 -4.65
C THR A 322 2.66 -30.57 -3.77
N PHE A 323 1.74 -29.97 -3.03
CA PHE A 323 0.79 -30.69 -2.17
C PHE A 323 -0.33 -31.33 -2.98
N ASP A 324 -0.70 -32.56 -2.68
CA ASP A 324 -2.00 -33.12 -3.09
C ASP A 324 -3.03 -32.84 -2.00
N LEU A 325 -3.80 -31.77 -2.18
CA LEU A 325 -4.78 -31.31 -1.19
C LEU A 325 -5.90 -32.34 -0.91
N SER A 326 -6.06 -33.35 -1.76
CA SER A 326 -7.08 -34.39 -1.58
C SER A 326 -6.65 -35.53 -0.65
N THR A 327 -5.35 -35.68 -0.41
CA THR A 327 -4.78 -36.79 0.38
C THR A 327 -3.75 -36.37 1.42
N GLU A 328 -3.13 -35.20 1.27
CA GLU A 328 -2.05 -34.69 2.12
C GLU A 328 -2.49 -33.46 2.90
N ILE A 329 -1.95 -33.29 4.12
CA ILE A 329 -2.12 -32.05 4.87
C ILE A 329 -1.33 -30.91 4.20
N PRO A 330 -1.86 -29.67 4.18
CA PRO A 330 -1.26 -28.52 3.49
C PRO A 330 -0.08 -27.90 4.24
N PHE A 331 0.74 -28.70 4.92
CA PHE A 331 1.84 -28.24 5.77
C PHE A 331 3.04 -29.21 5.72
N ARG A 332 4.25 -28.66 5.54
CA ARG A 332 5.50 -29.41 5.58
C ARG A 332 6.62 -28.58 6.22
N ALA A 333 7.51 -29.24 6.94
CA ALA A 333 8.67 -28.67 7.58
C ALA A 333 9.92 -29.54 7.33
N GLU A 334 11.02 -28.91 6.92
CA GLU A 334 12.29 -29.58 6.64
C GLU A 334 13.46 -28.80 7.24
N LEU A 335 14.28 -29.48 8.03
CA LEU A 335 15.45 -28.91 8.69
C LEU A 335 16.73 -29.45 8.05
N PHE A 336 17.53 -28.54 7.49
CA PHE A 336 18.86 -28.83 6.97
C PHE A 336 19.91 -28.50 8.03
N ILE A 337 20.69 -29.50 8.45
CA ILE A 337 21.84 -29.34 9.33
C ILE A 337 23.05 -29.01 8.45
N VAL A 338 23.49 -27.74 8.44
CA VAL A 338 24.52 -27.27 7.49
C VAL A 338 25.93 -27.35 8.10
N GLY A 339 26.03 -27.20 9.43
CA GLY A 339 27.29 -27.24 10.15
C GLY A 339 27.09 -27.38 11.67
N GLN A 340 28.16 -27.17 12.43
CA GLN A 340 28.04 -27.10 13.89
C GLN A 340 27.21 -25.88 14.27
N GLN A 341 26.08 -26.09 14.96
CA GLN A 341 25.18 -25.02 15.43
C GLN A 341 24.69 -24.09 14.29
N GLN A 342 24.52 -24.64 13.09
CA GLN A 342 24.08 -23.90 11.90
C GLN A 342 23.04 -24.72 11.14
N TYR A 343 21.85 -24.16 10.98
CA TYR A 343 20.70 -24.85 10.41
C TYR A 343 19.94 -23.93 9.43
N VAL A 344 19.22 -24.56 8.52
CA VAL A 344 18.20 -23.90 7.69
C VAL A 344 16.89 -24.66 7.87
N LEU A 345 15.87 -23.99 8.39
CA LEU A 345 14.52 -24.52 8.53
C LEU A 345 13.63 -23.97 7.42
N VAL A 346 13.00 -24.85 6.67
CA VAL A 346 11.99 -24.51 5.66
C VAL A 346 10.63 -24.96 6.18
N LEU A 347 9.71 -24.01 6.33
CA LEU A 347 8.30 -24.27 6.60
C LEU A 347 7.51 -23.93 5.33
N THR A 348 6.86 -24.91 4.73
CA THR A 348 6.06 -24.72 3.52
C THR A 348 4.60 -25.00 3.86
N VAL A 349 3.74 -24.00 3.70
CA VAL A 349 2.29 -24.13 3.92
C VAL A 349 1.56 -23.81 2.63
N HIS A 350 0.55 -24.59 2.26
CA HIS A 350 -0.31 -24.23 1.13
C HIS A 350 -1.26 -23.09 1.54
N HIS A 351 -1.48 -22.12 0.66
CA HIS A 351 -2.24 -20.89 0.94
C HIS A 351 -3.71 -21.17 1.29
N ILE A 352 -4.23 -22.37 0.99
CA ILE A 352 -5.57 -22.83 1.40
C ILE A 352 -5.73 -23.01 2.92
N ALA A 353 -4.62 -23.19 3.64
CA ALA A 353 -4.60 -23.38 5.08
C ALA A 353 -4.05 -22.18 5.86
N ALA A 354 -3.30 -21.29 5.20
CA ALA A 354 -2.72 -20.11 5.82
C ALA A 354 -2.65 -18.94 4.84
N ASP A 355 -2.75 -17.72 5.35
CA ASP A 355 -2.49 -16.48 4.64
C ASP A 355 -1.30 -15.72 5.24
N GLY A 356 -0.93 -14.58 4.65
CA GLY A 356 0.18 -13.76 5.16
C GLY A 356 -0.01 -13.34 6.63
N TRP A 357 -1.25 -13.09 7.06
CA TRP A 357 -1.55 -12.77 8.46
C TRP A 357 -1.34 -13.96 9.40
N SER A 358 -1.53 -15.19 8.91
CA SER A 358 -1.33 -16.42 9.67
C SER A 358 0.13 -16.68 10.04
N LEU A 359 1.10 -16.02 9.40
CA LEU A 359 2.52 -16.25 9.67
C LEU A 359 2.96 -15.78 11.06
N ALA A 360 2.44 -14.65 11.54
CA ALA A 360 2.73 -14.14 12.87
C ALA A 360 2.24 -15.08 14.00
N PRO A 361 0.96 -15.50 14.06
CA PRO A 361 0.51 -16.45 15.08
C PRO A 361 1.17 -17.83 14.92
N LEU A 362 1.45 -18.28 13.69
CA LEU A 362 2.16 -19.54 13.45
C LEU A 362 3.56 -19.54 14.07
N THR A 363 4.33 -18.47 13.86
CA THR A 363 5.69 -18.34 14.39
C THR A 363 5.71 -18.09 15.89
N ALA A 364 4.77 -17.30 16.42
CA ALA A 364 4.63 -17.09 17.86
C ALA A 364 4.31 -18.39 18.61
N ASP A 365 3.35 -19.18 18.11
CA ASP A 365 3.01 -20.48 18.70
C ASP A 365 4.17 -21.47 18.60
N LEU A 366 4.93 -21.47 17.50
CA LEU A 366 6.12 -22.31 17.36
C LEU A 366 7.19 -21.97 18.42
N GLY A 367 7.40 -20.68 18.70
CA GLY A 367 8.29 -20.21 19.77
C GLY A 367 7.91 -20.73 21.15
N VAL A 368 6.63 -20.59 21.51
CA VAL A 368 6.08 -21.06 22.79
C VAL A 368 6.17 -22.57 22.91
N ALA A 369 5.83 -23.31 21.85
CA ALA A 369 5.89 -24.76 21.81
C ALA A 369 7.33 -25.26 21.94
N TYR A 370 8.28 -24.66 21.20
CA TYR A 370 9.69 -25.02 21.26
C TYR A 370 10.28 -24.81 22.66
N ALA A 371 10.03 -23.66 23.28
CA ALA A 371 10.49 -23.37 24.64
C ALA A 371 9.94 -24.38 25.67
N SER A 372 8.65 -24.72 25.56
CA SER A 372 8.00 -25.70 26.44
C SER A 372 8.60 -27.10 26.28
N ARG A 373 8.86 -27.51 25.04
CA ARG A 373 9.44 -28.82 24.73
C ARG A 373 10.89 -28.93 25.17
N CYS A 374 11.68 -27.87 25.06
CA CYS A 374 13.02 -27.80 25.65
C CYS A 374 12.99 -27.96 27.18
N ALA A 375 11.94 -27.42 27.84
CA ALA A 375 11.71 -27.61 29.27
C ALA A 375 11.14 -29.00 29.65
N GLY A 376 10.89 -29.87 28.67
CA GLY A 376 10.44 -31.25 28.88
C GLY A 376 8.94 -31.42 29.12
N HIS A 377 8.11 -30.43 28.79
CA HIS A 377 6.65 -30.53 28.92
C HIS A 377 5.91 -30.05 27.65
N ALA A 378 4.64 -30.42 27.52
CA ALA A 378 3.79 -29.89 26.45
C ALA A 378 3.47 -28.39 26.67
N PRO A 379 3.24 -27.61 25.60
CA PRO A 379 2.86 -26.21 25.73
C PRO A 379 1.56 -26.02 26.50
N GLN A 380 1.51 -24.98 27.33
CA GLN A 380 0.36 -24.60 28.14
C GLN A 380 -0.23 -23.28 27.62
N TRP A 381 -0.83 -23.32 26.44
CA TRP A 381 -1.52 -22.18 25.84
C TRP A 381 -3.02 -22.19 26.13
N ALA A 382 -3.62 -21.00 26.13
CA ALA A 382 -5.07 -20.87 26.14
C ALA A 382 -5.67 -21.52 24.88
N GLN A 383 -6.86 -22.12 25.00
CA GLN A 383 -7.57 -22.63 23.84
C GLN A 383 -8.00 -21.47 22.94
N LEU A 384 -7.88 -21.67 21.62
CA LEU A 384 -8.39 -20.72 20.63
C LEU A 384 -9.90 -20.58 20.81
N ALA A 385 -10.41 -19.35 20.71
CA ALA A 385 -11.84 -19.06 20.87
C ALA A 385 -12.70 -19.78 19.83
N VAL A 386 -12.16 -19.93 18.62
CA VAL A 386 -12.77 -20.62 17.47
C VAL A 386 -11.72 -21.32 16.63
N GLN A 387 -12.14 -22.31 15.85
CA GLN A 387 -11.35 -22.94 14.78
C GLN A 387 -11.81 -22.46 13.40
N TYR A 388 -11.01 -22.71 12.36
CA TYR A 388 -11.35 -22.28 11.00
C TYR A 388 -12.66 -22.88 10.47
N VAL A 389 -13.01 -24.08 10.93
CA VAL A 389 -14.30 -24.72 10.66
C VAL A 389 -15.46 -23.89 11.20
N ASP A 390 -15.33 -23.34 12.41
CA ASP A 390 -16.37 -22.52 13.03
C ASP A 390 -16.58 -21.23 12.22
N TYR A 391 -15.48 -20.58 11.79
CA TYR A 391 -15.53 -19.46 10.85
C TYR A 391 -16.24 -19.83 9.55
N THR A 392 -15.93 -20.99 8.98
CA THR A 392 -16.55 -21.45 7.73
C THR A 392 -18.06 -21.61 7.89
N LEU A 393 -18.50 -22.27 8.96
CA LEU A 393 -19.92 -22.52 9.21
C LEU A 393 -20.67 -21.21 9.48
N TRP A 394 -20.10 -20.34 10.34
CA TRP A 394 -20.63 -19.01 10.60
C TRP A 394 -20.72 -18.15 9.35
N GLN A 395 -19.70 -18.17 8.49
CA GLN A 395 -19.69 -17.41 7.23
C GLN A 395 -20.83 -17.85 6.32
N ARG A 396 -21.05 -19.16 6.16
CA ARG A 396 -22.11 -19.69 5.29
C ARG A 396 -23.50 -19.46 5.86
N GLU A 397 -23.68 -19.53 7.17
CA GLU A 397 -24.95 -19.19 7.82
C GLU A 397 -25.26 -17.70 7.71
N HIS A 398 -24.28 -16.84 7.96
CA HIS A 398 -24.46 -15.39 7.98
C HIS A 398 -24.70 -14.78 6.60
N LEU A 399 -23.92 -15.21 5.61
CA LEU A 399 -23.98 -14.68 4.25
C LEU A 399 -25.10 -15.34 3.43
N GLY A 400 -25.53 -16.53 3.82
CA GLY A 400 -26.54 -17.32 3.11
C GLY A 400 -25.98 -17.99 1.85
N ASP A 401 -26.89 -18.49 1.02
CA ASP A 401 -26.54 -19.16 -0.24
C ASP A 401 -26.52 -18.17 -1.40
N LEU A 402 -25.49 -18.24 -2.25
CA LEU A 402 -25.40 -17.50 -3.51
C LEU A 402 -26.57 -17.80 -4.46
N ALA A 403 -27.18 -18.98 -4.35
CA ALA A 403 -28.35 -19.35 -5.14
C ALA A 403 -29.66 -18.72 -4.63
N ASP A 404 -29.68 -18.21 -3.40
CA ASP A 404 -30.84 -17.51 -2.82
C ASP A 404 -30.76 -16.00 -3.12
N PRO A 405 -31.65 -15.45 -3.97
CA PRO A 405 -31.64 -14.02 -4.33
C PRO A 405 -31.86 -13.07 -3.14
N ASP A 406 -32.49 -13.55 -2.07
CA ASP A 406 -32.80 -12.75 -0.88
C ASP A 406 -31.68 -12.81 0.18
N SER A 407 -30.60 -13.54 -0.10
CA SER A 407 -29.44 -13.67 0.80
C SER A 407 -28.56 -12.42 0.85
N GLY A 408 -27.85 -12.23 1.96
CA GLY A 408 -26.90 -11.12 2.11
C GLY A 408 -25.77 -11.16 1.07
N VAL A 409 -25.27 -12.37 0.74
CA VAL A 409 -24.25 -12.54 -0.30
C VAL A 409 -24.75 -12.23 -1.69
N ALA A 410 -26.00 -12.56 -2.03
CA ALA A 410 -26.59 -12.24 -3.33
C ALA A 410 -26.75 -10.72 -3.50
N ALA A 411 -27.16 -10.01 -2.45
CA ALA A 411 -27.25 -8.55 -2.47
C ALA A 411 -25.88 -7.89 -2.71
N GLN A 412 -24.83 -8.36 -2.01
CA GLN A 412 -23.48 -7.87 -2.26
C GLN A 412 -22.95 -8.26 -3.65
N LEU A 413 -23.30 -9.45 -4.16
CA LEU A 413 -22.92 -9.88 -5.51
C LEU A 413 -23.59 -9.01 -6.58
N GLN A 414 -24.81 -8.53 -6.34
CA GLN A 414 -25.49 -7.61 -7.25
C GLN A 414 -24.74 -6.27 -7.34
N TYR A 415 -24.25 -5.74 -6.22
CA TYR A 415 -23.40 -4.55 -6.25
C TYR A 415 -22.17 -4.75 -7.14
N TRP A 416 -21.47 -5.88 -7.02
CA TRP A 416 -20.28 -6.17 -7.84
C TRP A 416 -20.59 -6.29 -9.32
N GLN A 417 -21.73 -6.88 -9.68
CA GLN A 417 -22.18 -6.91 -11.06
C GLN A 417 -22.38 -5.51 -11.63
N ASP A 418 -23.04 -4.64 -10.87
CA ASP A 418 -23.34 -3.27 -11.32
C ASP A 418 -22.07 -2.42 -11.38
N ALA A 419 -21.18 -2.53 -10.38
CA ALA A 419 -19.93 -1.79 -10.31
C ALA A 419 -18.93 -2.17 -11.43
N LEU A 420 -18.91 -3.45 -11.82
CA LEU A 420 -18.00 -3.99 -12.84
C LEU A 420 -18.65 -4.10 -14.22
N ALA A 421 -19.90 -3.68 -14.37
CA ALA A 421 -20.63 -3.72 -15.64
C ALA A 421 -19.91 -2.92 -16.74
N GLY A 422 -19.67 -3.55 -17.89
CA GLY A 422 -19.04 -2.92 -19.05
C GLY A 422 -17.53 -2.67 -18.91
N MET A 423 -16.90 -3.18 -17.85
CA MET A 423 -15.44 -3.19 -17.73
C MET A 423 -14.82 -4.08 -18.83
N ALA A 424 -13.63 -3.71 -19.32
CA ALA A 424 -12.90 -4.56 -20.23
C ALA A 424 -12.55 -5.90 -19.55
N GLU A 425 -12.70 -7.02 -20.28
CA GLU A 425 -12.38 -8.36 -19.74
C GLU A 425 -10.90 -8.52 -19.36
N ARG A 426 -10.04 -7.67 -19.91
CA ARG A 426 -8.59 -7.65 -19.67
C ARG A 426 -8.05 -6.22 -19.71
N GLY A 427 -7.36 -5.83 -18.65
CA GLY A 427 -6.52 -4.64 -18.58
C GLY A 427 -5.31 -4.75 -19.52
N GLN A 428 -5.01 -3.66 -20.23
CA GLN A 428 -3.94 -3.63 -21.23
C GLN A 428 -2.65 -3.09 -20.61
N VAL A 429 -1.95 -3.89 -19.82
CA VAL A 429 -0.54 -3.59 -19.49
C VAL A 429 0.30 -4.00 -20.71
N PRO A 430 1.07 -3.09 -21.34
CA PRO A 430 1.88 -3.43 -22.51
C PRO A 430 2.89 -4.52 -22.16
N PRO A 431 2.80 -5.72 -22.74
CA PRO A 431 3.74 -6.77 -22.44
C PRO A 431 4.98 -6.67 -23.34
N ASP A 432 6.12 -7.16 -22.86
CA ASP A 432 7.34 -7.25 -23.67
C ASP A 432 7.24 -8.42 -24.68
N ARG A 433 6.43 -9.43 -24.35
CA ARG A 433 6.22 -10.64 -25.15
C ARG A 433 4.74 -10.96 -25.32
N PRO A 434 4.34 -11.63 -26.41
CA PRO A 434 2.97 -12.12 -26.53
C PRO A 434 2.67 -13.15 -25.43
N TYR A 435 1.42 -13.16 -24.96
CA TYR A 435 1.00 -14.11 -23.93
C TYR A 435 1.03 -15.54 -24.49
N PRO A 436 1.58 -16.51 -23.73
CA PRO A 436 1.47 -17.90 -24.11
C PRO A 436 0.00 -18.38 -24.02
N PRO A 437 -0.38 -19.45 -24.72
CA PRO A 437 -1.74 -20.02 -24.62
C PRO A 437 -2.11 -20.50 -23.21
N VAL A 438 -1.11 -20.90 -22.42
CA VAL A 438 -1.21 -21.33 -21.02
C VAL A 438 -0.08 -20.64 -20.28
N ALA A 439 -0.37 -19.99 -19.15
CA ALA A 439 0.64 -19.39 -18.30
C ALA A 439 1.54 -20.47 -17.70
N ASP A 440 2.85 -20.27 -17.71
CA ASP A 440 3.79 -21.16 -17.00
C ASP A 440 3.98 -20.74 -15.52
N TYR A 441 3.33 -19.63 -15.13
CA TYR A 441 3.38 -19.00 -13.82
C TYR A 441 4.79 -18.69 -13.31
N ARG A 442 5.81 -18.63 -14.17
CA ARG A 442 7.18 -18.30 -13.76
C ARG A 442 7.30 -16.83 -13.42
N GLY A 443 7.71 -16.55 -12.19
CA GLY A 443 7.82 -15.21 -11.65
C GLY A 443 9.25 -14.79 -11.34
N ALA A 444 9.45 -13.48 -11.37
CA ALA A 444 10.60 -12.81 -10.79
C ALA A 444 10.12 -11.61 -9.95
N THR A 445 11.02 -11.04 -9.17
CA THR A 445 10.70 -9.97 -8.20
C THR A 445 11.71 -8.83 -8.36
N VAL A 446 11.21 -7.59 -8.32
CA VAL A 446 12.04 -6.37 -8.25
C VAL A 446 11.69 -5.61 -6.99
N ASP A 447 12.70 -5.23 -6.21
CA ASP A 447 12.49 -4.47 -4.97
C ASP A 447 12.14 -3.01 -5.24
N ILE A 448 11.37 -2.42 -4.32
CA ILE A 448 11.01 -1.01 -4.27
C ILE A 448 11.53 -0.43 -2.96
N ASP A 449 12.25 0.69 -3.06
CA ASP A 449 12.68 1.49 -1.91
C ASP A 449 12.53 2.97 -2.24
N TRP A 450 11.42 3.57 -1.79
CA TRP A 450 11.12 4.98 -2.00
C TRP A 450 11.47 5.82 -0.76
N PRO A 451 11.99 7.05 -0.97
CA PRO A 451 12.56 7.85 0.11
C PRO A 451 11.52 8.29 1.15
N VAL A 452 12.00 8.53 2.38
CA VAL A 452 11.20 9.03 3.51
C VAL A 452 10.40 10.30 3.18
N ASP A 453 10.97 11.19 2.37
CA ASP A 453 10.29 12.42 1.93
C ASP A 453 8.99 12.09 1.17
N LEU A 454 9.00 11.04 0.33
CA LEU A 454 7.81 10.63 -0.41
C LEU A 454 6.74 10.08 0.54
N GLN A 455 7.13 9.23 1.50
CA GLN A 455 6.22 8.71 2.53
C GLN A 455 5.52 9.85 3.28
N GLN A 456 6.26 10.87 3.71
CA GLN A 456 5.71 12.01 4.43
C GLN A 456 4.75 12.84 3.56
N GLN A 457 5.05 13.02 2.28
CA GLN A 457 4.17 13.74 1.35
C GLN A 457 2.89 12.95 1.03
N VAL A 458 3.00 11.62 0.88
CA VAL A 458 1.85 10.72 0.72
C VAL A 458 0.93 10.81 1.94
N ALA A 459 1.49 10.68 3.15
CA ALA A 459 0.72 10.78 4.40
C ALA A 459 0.07 12.17 4.57
N ARG A 460 0.76 13.25 4.18
CA ARG A 460 0.20 14.62 4.20
C ARG A 460 -1.02 14.73 3.29
N VAL A 461 -0.90 14.30 2.03
CA VAL A 461 -1.98 14.40 1.05
C VAL A 461 -3.14 13.48 1.39
N ALA A 462 -2.86 12.28 1.89
CA ALA A 462 -3.87 11.38 2.43
C ALA A 462 -4.73 12.09 3.50
N ARG A 463 -4.08 12.70 4.49
CA ARG A 463 -4.77 13.46 5.55
C ARG A 463 -5.55 14.66 5.01
N GLU A 464 -4.95 15.49 4.15
CA GLU A 464 -5.59 16.68 3.56
C GLU A 464 -6.87 16.35 2.78
N HIS A 465 -6.95 15.13 2.23
CA HIS A 465 -8.08 14.65 1.42
C HIS A 465 -8.93 13.58 2.09
N HIS A 466 -8.79 13.37 3.41
CA HIS A 466 -9.54 12.36 4.18
C HIS A 466 -9.45 10.95 3.58
N ALA A 467 -8.28 10.60 3.05
CA ALA A 467 -7.93 9.33 2.45
C ALA A 467 -6.81 8.65 3.25
N THR A 468 -6.47 7.40 2.92
CA THR A 468 -5.31 6.69 3.48
C THR A 468 -4.12 6.77 2.53
N SER A 469 -2.89 6.55 3.02
CA SER A 469 -1.69 6.42 2.17
C SER A 469 -1.91 5.38 1.07
N PHE A 470 -2.56 4.27 1.40
CA PHE A 470 -2.91 3.23 0.44
C PHE A 470 -3.80 3.74 -0.70
N MET A 471 -4.81 4.57 -0.40
CA MET A 471 -5.67 5.18 -1.43
C MET A 471 -4.91 6.13 -2.35
N VAL A 472 -3.91 6.84 -1.83
CA VAL A 472 -3.04 7.70 -2.66
C VAL A 472 -2.21 6.86 -3.63
N VAL A 473 -1.67 5.73 -3.17
CA VAL A 473 -0.90 4.81 -4.02
C VAL A 473 -1.79 4.09 -5.03
N GLN A 474 -3.00 3.68 -4.66
CA GLN A 474 -4.01 3.15 -5.58
C GLN A 474 -4.37 4.14 -6.69
N ALA A 475 -4.55 5.42 -6.34
CA ALA A 475 -4.82 6.48 -7.29
C ALA A 475 -3.65 6.66 -8.27
N ALA A 476 -2.41 6.69 -7.76
CA ALA A 476 -1.22 6.81 -8.59
C ALA A 476 -1.03 5.63 -9.54
N LEU A 477 -1.21 4.40 -9.05
CA LEU A 477 -1.17 3.21 -9.89
C LEU A 477 -2.26 3.27 -10.98
N SER A 478 -3.47 3.69 -10.64
CA SER A 478 -4.57 3.84 -11.61
C SER A 478 -4.23 4.86 -12.71
N VAL A 479 -3.61 6.00 -12.36
CA VAL A 479 -3.13 7.00 -13.33
C VAL A 479 -2.07 6.43 -14.25
N LEU A 480 -1.09 5.71 -13.68
CA LEU A 480 -0.03 5.05 -14.44
C LEU A 480 -0.61 4.04 -15.43
N LEU A 481 -1.46 3.13 -14.93
CA LEU A 481 -2.11 2.10 -15.75
C LEU A 481 -2.93 2.73 -16.88
N SER A 482 -3.67 3.81 -16.59
CA SER A 482 -4.45 4.50 -17.63
C SER A 482 -3.55 5.07 -18.74
N LYS A 483 -2.42 5.69 -18.37
CA LYS A 483 -1.51 6.30 -19.33
C LYS A 483 -0.75 5.29 -20.17
N ILE A 484 -0.37 4.14 -19.61
CA ILE A 484 0.36 3.09 -20.37
C ILE A 484 -0.56 2.20 -21.20
N SER A 485 -1.80 1.99 -20.75
CA SER A 485 -2.79 1.14 -21.43
C SER A 485 -3.58 1.88 -22.51
N ALA A 486 -3.46 3.21 -22.58
CA ALA A 486 -4.33 4.09 -23.37
C ALA A 486 -5.84 3.89 -23.07
N SER A 487 -6.18 3.33 -21.91
CA SER A 487 -7.55 3.15 -21.42
C SER A 487 -7.87 4.17 -20.34
N SER A 488 -9.06 4.77 -20.41
CA SER A 488 -9.58 5.63 -19.33
C SER A 488 -10.31 4.84 -18.24
N ASP A 489 -10.45 3.53 -18.39
CA ASP A 489 -11.10 2.62 -17.45
C ASP A 489 -10.10 1.52 -17.08
N VAL A 490 -9.69 1.50 -15.80
CA VAL A 490 -8.64 0.61 -15.29
C VAL A 490 -9.15 -0.15 -14.08
N ALA A 491 -8.66 -1.38 -13.89
CA ALA A 491 -9.02 -2.22 -12.76
C ALA A 491 -7.76 -2.77 -12.09
N VAL A 492 -7.73 -2.71 -10.76
CA VAL A 492 -6.65 -3.22 -9.91
C VAL A 492 -7.23 -4.18 -8.88
N GLY A 493 -6.59 -5.33 -8.68
CA GLY A 493 -6.92 -6.26 -7.62
C GLY A 493 -6.36 -5.79 -6.28
N ILE A 494 -7.18 -5.78 -5.24
CA ILE A 494 -6.78 -5.42 -3.88
C ILE A 494 -7.04 -6.62 -2.97
N PRO A 495 -5.99 -7.27 -2.44
CA PRO A 495 -6.19 -8.28 -1.41
C PRO A 495 -6.65 -7.61 -0.11
N VAL A 496 -7.66 -8.20 0.53
CA VAL A 496 -8.14 -7.83 1.86
C VAL A 496 -7.99 -9.02 2.80
N ALA A 497 -7.65 -8.75 4.06
CA ALA A 497 -7.33 -9.81 5.02
C ALA A 497 -8.54 -10.73 5.35
N GLY A 498 -9.78 -10.24 5.23
CA GLY A 498 -10.99 -11.01 5.56
C GLY A 498 -11.16 -11.36 7.04
N ARG A 499 -10.36 -10.75 7.93
CA ARG A 499 -10.40 -10.92 9.39
C ARG A 499 -11.10 -9.75 10.06
N GLY A 500 -12.42 -9.76 10.01
CA GLY A 500 -13.24 -8.74 10.66
C GLY A 500 -13.31 -8.93 12.18
N ASP A 501 -13.40 -10.17 12.65
CA ASP A 501 -13.64 -10.49 14.06
C ASP A 501 -12.33 -10.70 14.84
N PRO A 502 -12.11 -10.07 16.01
CA PRO A 502 -10.91 -10.28 16.83
C PRO A 502 -10.67 -11.74 17.24
N ALA A 503 -11.71 -12.58 17.30
CA ALA A 503 -11.56 -14.01 17.56
C ALA A 503 -10.73 -14.73 16.49
N LEU A 504 -10.54 -14.11 15.33
CA LEU A 504 -9.72 -14.61 14.23
C LEU A 504 -8.26 -14.19 14.34
N ASP A 505 -7.87 -13.24 15.20
CA ASP A 505 -6.52 -12.65 15.17
C ASP A 505 -5.42 -13.70 15.42
N GLU A 506 -5.66 -14.66 16.32
CA GLU A 506 -4.70 -15.73 16.66
C GLU A 506 -4.82 -16.99 15.79
N LEU A 507 -5.80 -17.04 14.87
CA LEU A 507 -6.14 -18.26 14.14
C LEU A 507 -5.33 -18.39 12.84
N VAL A 508 -4.67 -19.52 12.63
CA VAL A 508 -4.08 -19.86 11.32
C VAL A 508 -5.18 -20.33 10.37
N GLY A 509 -5.28 -19.74 9.18
CA GLY A 509 -6.34 -20.04 8.22
C GLY A 509 -6.25 -19.19 6.95
N PHE A 510 -7.07 -19.51 5.94
CA PHE A 510 -7.14 -18.73 4.71
C PHE A 510 -8.34 -17.77 4.70
N PHE A 511 -8.12 -16.50 5.01
CA PHE A 511 -9.20 -15.50 5.11
C PHE A 511 -9.17 -14.47 3.98
N VAL A 512 -8.05 -14.38 3.25
CA VAL A 512 -7.84 -13.38 2.21
C VAL A 512 -8.88 -13.48 1.10
N ASN A 513 -9.45 -12.33 0.75
CA ASN A 513 -10.28 -12.16 -0.43
C ASN A 513 -9.65 -11.11 -1.36
N THR A 514 -10.04 -11.12 -2.64
CA THR A 514 -9.56 -10.13 -3.63
C THR A 514 -10.72 -9.27 -4.09
N LEU A 515 -10.61 -7.95 -3.90
CA LEU A 515 -11.57 -6.97 -4.39
C LEU A 515 -11.08 -6.35 -5.69
N VAL A 516 -12.01 -5.93 -6.56
CA VAL A 516 -11.67 -5.24 -7.81
C VAL A 516 -11.92 -3.75 -7.64
N LEU A 517 -10.85 -2.96 -7.61
CA LEU A 517 -10.95 -1.50 -7.68
C LEU A 517 -10.92 -1.08 -9.14
N ARG A 518 -12.10 -0.84 -9.70
CA ARG A 518 -12.27 -0.19 -11.00
C ARG A 518 -12.17 1.32 -10.81
N ILE A 519 -11.45 2.03 -11.67
CA ILE A 519 -11.29 3.49 -11.67
C ILE A 519 -11.49 4.04 -13.08
N GLU A 520 -12.26 5.12 -13.20
CA GLU A 520 -12.53 5.80 -14.48
C GLU A 520 -11.96 7.22 -14.44
N VAL A 521 -11.01 7.51 -15.33
CA VAL A 521 -10.32 8.82 -15.44
C VAL A 521 -10.86 9.68 -16.60
N LEU A 522 -12.12 9.49 -16.96
CA LEU A 522 -12.80 10.27 -18.01
C LEU A 522 -12.91 11.76 -17.63
N GLY A 523 -12.72 12.64 -18.61
CA GLY A 523 -12.95 14.08 -18.43
C GLY A 523 -11.78 14.86 -17.82
N ASP A 524 -10.59 14.27 -17.73
CA ASP A 524 -9.37 14.90 -17.19
C ASP A 524 -9.58 15.47 -15.78
N PRO A 525 -9.92 14.63 -14.78
CA PRO A 525 -10.09 15.10 -13.41
C PRO A 525 -8.77 15.65 -12.84
N SER A 526 -8.87 16.38 -11.75
CA SER A 526 -7.74 16.70 -10.88
C SER A 526 -7.34 15.50 -10.03
N VAL A 527 -6.14 15.54 -9.47
CA VAL A 527 -5.67 14.53 -8.51
C VAL A 527 -6.61 14.43 -7.30
N ALA A 528 -7.08 15.56 -6.78
CA ALA A 528 -8.05 15.61 -5.68
C ALA A 528 -9.39 14.96 -6.01
N GLU A 529 -9.93 15.21 -7.22
CA GLU A 529 -11.16 14.57 -7.71
C GLU A 529 -10.98 13.05 -7.84
N LEU A 530 -9.82 12.60 -8.33
CA LEU A 530 -9.48 11.18 -8.41
C LEU A 530 -9.36 10.54 -7.02
N LEU A 531 -8.68 11.19 -6.07
CA LEU A 531 -8.57 10.67 -4.70
C LEU A 531 -9.94 10.52 -4.04
N ALA A 532 -10.84 11.47 -4.24
CA ALA A 532 -12.22 11.38 -3.76
C ALA A 532 -12.97 10.19 -4.40
N GLN A 533 -12.78 9.97 -5.70
CA GLN A 533 -13.36 8.82 -6.41
C GLN A 533 -12.81 7.49 -5.89
N VAL A 534 -11.49 7.38 -5.71
CA VAL A 534 -10.81 6.19 -5.16
C VAL A 534 -11.33 5.91 -3.76
N ARG A 535 -11.36 6.91 -2.86
CA ARG A 535 -11.93 6.79 -1.51
C ARG A 535 -13.35 6.23 -1.56
N ALA A 536 -14.23 6.84 -2.36
CA ALA A 536 -15.63 6.43 -2.45
C ALA A 536 -15.77 4.98 -2.96
N ARG A 537 -14.98 4.59 -3.97
CA ARG A 537 -15.01 3.23 -4.54
C ARG A 537 -14.39 2.20 -3.60
N CYS A 538 -13.30 2.51 -2.90
CA CYS A 538 -12.71 1.64 -1.89
C CYS A 538 -13.67 1.40 -0.71
N VAL A 539 -14.29 2.46 -0.18
CA VAL A 539 -15.25 2.32 0.92
C VAL A 539 -16.44 1.46 0.49
N ALA A 540 -16.98 1.68 -0.71
CA ALA A 540 -18.05 0.84 -1.24
C ALA A 540 -17.60 -0.61 -1.47
N ALA A 541 -16.38 -0.84 -1.98
CA ALA A 541 -15.81 -2.18 -2.12
C ALA A 541 -15.70 -2.91 -0.78
N PHE A 542 -15.24 -2.23 0.28
CA PHE A 542 -15.14 -2.80 1.61
C PHE A 542 -16.51 -3.15 2.23
N GLU A 543 -17.57 -2.39 1.94
CA GLU A 543 -18.93 -2.75 2.39
C GLU A 543 -19.47 -4.03 1.73
N HIS A 544 -18.89 -4.46 0.62
CA HIS A 544 -19.30 -5.65 -0.14
C HIS A 544 -18.19 -6.70 -0.22
N GLN A 545 -17.24 -6.68 0.73
CA GLN A 545 -16.04 -7.53 0.69
C GLN A 545 -16.30 -9.00 1.04
N ASP A 546 -17.49 -9.34 1.54
CA ASP A 546 -17.81 -10.71 1.94
C ASP A 546 -18.09 -11.61 0.73
N VAL A 547 -18.32 -11.02 -0.45
CA VAL A 547 -18.52 -11.78 -1.69
C VAL A 547 -17.20 -12.34 -2.18
N PRO A 548 -17.13 -13.66 -2.43
CA PRO A 548 -15.91 -14.28 -2.91
C PRO A 548 -15.58 -13.79 -4.33
N PHE A 549 -14.30 -13.52 -4.59
CA PHE A 549 -13.85 -13.10 -5.92
C PHE A 549 -14.36 -14.02 -7.05
N GLU A 550 -14.34 -15.35 -6.87
CA GLU A 550 -14.82 -16.28 -7.90
C GLU A 550 -16.32 -16.20 -8.14
N ALA A 551 -17.13 -15.90 -7.12
CA ALA A 551 -18.56 -15.68 -7.33
C ALA A 551 -18.80 -14.46 -8.22
N VAL A 552 -17.95 -13.43 -8.11
CA VAL A 552 -17.97 -12.26 -9.00
C VAL A 552 -17.54 -12.66 -10.42
N VAL A 553 -16.46 -13.44 -10.57
CA VAL A 553 -15.97 -13.95 -11.85
C VAL A 553 -17.05 -14.78 -12.55
N ASP A 554 -17.62 -15.78 -11.87
CA ASP A 554 -18.66 -16.65 -12.41
C ASP A 554 -19.90 -15.85 -12.83
N ARG A 555 -20.26 -14.82 -12.07
CA ARG A 555 -21.44 -14.01 -12.36
C ARG A 555 -21.25 -13.03 -13.52
N LEU A 556 -20.04 -12.49 -13.68
CA LEU A 556 -19.66 -11.66 -14.83
C LEU A 556 -19.38 -12.50 -16.08
N ASN A 557 -18.99 -13.77 -15.90
CA ASN A 557 -18.70 -14.76 -16.92
C ASN A 557 -17.79 -14.22 -18.06
N PRO A 558 -16.58 -13.72 -17.75
CA PRO A 558 -15.62 -13.28 -18.75
C PRO A 558 -15.12 -14.46 -19.60
N ALA A 559 -14.48 -14.19 -20.75
CA ALA A 559 -13.86 -15.25 -21.54
C ALA A 559 -12.81 -16.02 -20.71
N ARG A 560 -13.05 -17.31 -20.46
CA ARG A 560 -12.11 -18.17 -19.74
C ARG A 560 -10.82 -18.30 -20.51
N SER A 561 -9.71 -18.07 -19.82
CA SER A 561 -8.36 -18.12 -20.38
C SER A 561 -7.40 -18.69 -19.35
N LEU A 562 -6.57 -19.64 -19.77
CA LEU A 562 -5.47 -20.16 -18.96
C LEU A 562 -4.20 -19.30 -19.10
N ALA A 563 -4.24 -18.24 -19.93
CA ALA A 563 -3.09 -17.40 -20.21
C ALA A 563 -2.91 -16.27 -19.18
N HIS A 564 -3.94 -15.91 -18.42
CA HIS A 564 -3.92 -14.78 -17.50
C HIS A 564 -5.02 -14.86 -16.44
N HIS A 565 -4.83 -14.15 -15.34
CA HIS A 565 -5.81 -14.03 -14.26
C HIS A 565 -7.12 -13.35 -14.74
N PRO A 566 -8.31 -13.80 -14.29
CA PRO A 566 -9.58 -13.19 -14.66
C PRO A 566 -9.74 -11.78 -14.05
N LEU A 567 -10.47 -10.90 -14.75
CA LEU A 567 -10.87 -9.53 -14.37
C LEU A 567 -9.75 -8.50 -14.13
N VAL A 568 -8.64 -8.90 -13.51
CA VAL A 568 -7.53 -8.01 -13.10
C VAL A 568 -6.19 -8.65 -13.42
N GLN A 569 -5.28 -7.85 -13.97
CA GLN A 569 -3.91 -8.27 -14.31
C GLN A 569 -2.87 -7.71 -13.33
N VAL A 570 -3.21 -6.62 -12.65
CA VAL A 570 -2.35 -5.94 -11.69
C VAL A 570 -2.98 -6.02 -10.30
N GLY A 571 -2.24 -6.58 -9.34
CA GLY A 571 -2.56 -6.57 -7.92
C GLY A 571 -1.78 -5.49 -7.17
N LEU A 572 -2.38 -4.90 -6.14
CA LEU A 572 -1.72 -3.97 -5.23
C LEU A 572 -2.08 -4.29 -3.78
N ALA A 573 -1.11 -4.79 -3.02
CA ALA A 573 -1.19 -5.08 -1.60
C ALA A 573 -0.49 -3.99 -0.77
N TRP A 574 -1.05 -3.72 0.42
CA TRP A 574 -0.51 -2.78 1.39
C TRP A 574 -0.31 -3.50 2.72
N GLN A 575 0.93 -3.65 3.17
CA GLN A 575 1.32 -4.54 4.26
C GLN A 575 2.02 -3.77 5.38
N ASN A 576 1.27 -2.92 6.09
CA ASN A 576 1.77 -2.13 7.23
C ASN A 576 1.86 -2.93 8.55
N THR A 577 2.01 -4.26 8.49
CA THR A 577 2.06 -5.10 9.69
C THR A 577 3.49 -5.21 10.19
N ASP A 578 3.69 -5.06 11.50
CA ASP A 578 4.99 -5.32 12.13
C ASP A 578 5.43 -6.75 11.78
N THR A 579 6.61 -6.86 11.16
CA THR A 579 7.21 -8.17 10.91
C THR A 579 7.68 -8.70 12.24
N VAL A 580 6.91 -9.59 12.87
CA VAL A 580 7.33 -10.23 14.12
C VAL A 580 8.53 -11.10 13.80
N GLU A 581 9.69 -10.75 14.37
CA GLU A 581 10.86 -11.62 14.27
C GLU A 581 10.55 -12.93 15.00
N PRO A 582 10.66 -14.10 14.33
CA PRO A 582 10.43 -15.37 14.97
C PRO A 582 11.44 -15.57 16.10
N VAL A 583 10.96 -16.03 17.26
CA VAL A 583 11.81 -16.32 18.43
C VAL A 583 11.75 -17.81 18.74
N LEU A 584 12.89 -18.49 18.80
CA LEU A 584 13.02 -19.91 19.17
C LEU A 584 14.08 -20.07 20.26
N GLY A 585 13.70 -19.78 21.51
CA GLY A 585 14.64 -19.80 22.64
C GLY A 585 15.75 -18.76 22.46
N ASP A 586 17.00 -19.16 22.68
CA ASP A 586 18.19 -18.30 22.57
C ASP A 586 18.88 -18.40 21.19
N LEU A 587 18.18 -18.89 20.15
CA LEU A 587 18.74 -19.03 18.81
C LEU A 587 18.84 -17.69 18.08
N ASP A 588 19.93 -17.50 17.36
CA ASP A 588 20.07 -16.42 16.38
C ASP A 588 19.27 -16.78 15.13
N ILE A 589 18.22 -16.02 14.83
CA ILE A 589 17.32 -16.32 13.71
C ILE A 589 17.45 -15.22 12.65
N THR A 590 17.57 -15.64 11.40
CA THR A 590 17.49 -14.74 10.24
C THR A 590 16.49 -15.29 9.25
N VAL A 591 15.46 -14.51 8.94
CA VAL A 591 14.53 -14.83 7.86
C VAL A 591 15.25 -14.64 6.53
N LEU A 592 15.30 -15.68 5.70
CA LEU A 592 15.88 -15.61 4.37
C LEU A 592 14.78 -15.27 3.35
N PRO A 593 15.00 -14.29 2.45
CA PRO A 593 14.07 -14.05 1.37
C PRO A 593 13.99 -15.32 0.51
N MET A 594 12.76 -15.81 0.28
CA MET A 594 12.51 -16.99 -0.52
C MET A 594 11.52 -16.63 -1.62
N HIS A 595 12.03 -16.56 -2.85
CA HIS A 595 11.18 -16.43 -4.03
C HIS A 595 10.85 -17.85 -4.52
N THR A 596 9.57 -18.19 -4.55
CA THR A 596 9.08 -19.43 -5.19
C THR A 596 9.36 -19.44 -6.70
N GLN A 597 9.80 -18.31 -7.27
CA GLN A 597 9.96 -18.06 -8.70
C GLN A 597 8.64 -18.27 -9.45
N THR A 598 7.53 -17.95 -8.78
CA THR A 598 6.19 -18.00 -9.33
C THR A 598 5.56 -16.62 -9.34
N ALA A 599 4.71 -16.33 -10.32
CA ALA A 599 3.91 -15.11 -10.37
C ALA A 599 2.47 -15.46 -10.74
N ARG A 600 1.53 -15.19 -9.82
CA ARG A 600 0.10 -15.54 -9.96
C ARG A 600 -0.66 -14.62 -10.91
N MET A 601 -0.21 -13.38 -10.97
CA MET A 601 -0.78 -12.31 -11.80
C MET A 601 0.34 -11.75 -12.66
N ASP A 602 -0.04 -10.95 -13.66
CA ASP A 602 0.94 -10.31 -14.54
C ASP A 602 1.90 -9.42 -13.74
N LEU A 603 1.35 -8.64 -12.79
CA LEU A 603 2.08 -7.81 -11.85
C LEU A 603 1.40 -7.82 -10.47
N THR A 604 2.15 -7.96 -9.39
CA THR A 604 1.66 -7.78 -8.01
C THR A 604 2.61 -6.86 -7.26
N PHE A 605 2.14 -5.66 -6.96
CA PHE A 605 2.84 -4.71 -6.10
C PHE A 605 2.54 -5.05 -4.65
N SER A 606 3.56 -5.30 -3.84
CA SER A 606 3.44 -5.46 -2.39
C SER A 606 4.24 -4.37 -1.72
N LEU A 607 3.55 -3.38 -1.15
CA LEU A 607 4.17 -2.18 -0.58
C LEU A 607 3.84 -2.03 0.91
N ALA A 608 4.72 -1.39 1.66
CA ALA A 608 4.55 -1.09 3.08
C ALA A 608 5.21 0.25 3.43
N GLU A 609 4.64 0.94 4.42
CA GLU A 609 5.30 2.05 5.08
C GLU A 609 6.31 1.52 6.09
N ASN A 610 7.56 1.93 5.94
CA ASN A 610 8.61 1.61 6.89
C ASN A 610 8.66 2.67 7.98
N PHE A 611 8.90 2.22 9.21
CA PHE A 611 9.13 3.09 10.36
C PHE A 611 10.38 2.63 11.11
N THR A 612 11.09 3.57 11.71
CA THR A 612 12.20 3.30 12.63
C THR A 612 11.68 2.71 13.95
N GLU A 613 12.56 2.13 14.78
CA GLU A 613 12.21 1.66 16.14
C GLU A 613 11.58 2.77 17.02
N THR A 614 11.90 4.03 16.74
CA THR A 614 11.35 5.20 17.42
C THR A 614 9.99 5.66 16.86
N GLY A 615 9.44 4.96 15.86
CA GLY A 615 8.19 5.26 15.19
C GLY A 615 8.28 6.39 14.14
N GLU A 616 9.48 6.81 13.74
CA GLU A 616 9.66 7.84 12.70
C GLU A 616 9.57 7.21 11.30
N PRO A 617 8.97 7.89 10.31
CA PRO A 617 8.92 7.43 8.92
C PRO A 617 10.31 7.06 8.36
N ALA A 618 10.41 5.94 7.63
CA ALA A 618 11.67 5.39 7.10
C ALA A 618 11.62 5.05 5.60
N GLY A 619 10.60 5.53 4.87
CA GLY A 619 10.39 5.27 3.45
C GLY A 619 9.16 4.40 3.17
N ILE A 620 8.86 4.21 1.88
CA ILE A 620 7.89 3.21 1.43
C ILE A 620 8.70 2.12 0.74
N GLY A 621 8.70 0.92 1.31
CA GLY A 621 9.42 -0.24 0.78
C GLY A 621 8.48 -1.29 0.21
N GLY A 622 9.05 -2.29 -0.45
CA GLY A 622 8.29 -3.44 -0.93
C GLY A 622 8.92 -4.10 -2.14
N ALA A 623 8.09 -4.78 -2.93
CA ALA A 623 8.53 -5.41 -4.17
C ALA A 623 7.40 -5.58 -5.19
N VAL A 624 7.78 -5.76 -6.46
CA VAL A 624 6.88 -6.13 -7.56
C VAL A 624 7.21 -7.55 -8.00
N GLU A 625 6.28 -8.47 -7.77
CA GLU A 625 6.30 -9.79 -8.39
C GLU A 625 5.69 -9.69 -9.79
N TYR A 626 6.35 -10.26 -10.79
CA TYR A 626 5.90 -10.18 -12.18
C TYR A 626 6.15 -11.48 -12.94
N ARG A 627 5.35 -11.68 -13.99
CA ARG A 627 5.47 -12.81 -14.91
C ARG A 627 6.64 -12.67 -15.87
N SER A 628 7.65 -13.53 -15.71
CA SER A 628 8.89 -13.51 -16.52
C SER A 628 8.70 -14.03 -17.95
N ASP A 629 7.63 -14.78 -18.22
CA ASP A 629 7.24 -15.23 -19.55
C ASP A 629 6.65 -14.10 -20.41
N VAL A 630 6.15 -13.02 -19.77
CA VAL A 630 5.49 -11.88 -20.43
C VAL A 630 6.32 -10.59 -20.34
N PHE A 631 7.01 -10.36 -19.22
CA PHE A 631 7.72 -9.11 -18.94
C PHE A 631 9.21 -9.30 -18.67
N ASP A 632 9.99 -8.26 -18.99
CA ASP A 632 11.40 -8.13 -18.67
C ASP A 632 11.63 -7.28 -17.43
N GLU A 633 12.68 -7.62 -16.67
CA GLU A 633 13.07 -6.87 -15.46
C GLU A 633 13.24 -5.37 -15.75
N ALA A 634 13.88 -5.03 -16.88
CA ALA A 634 14.08 -3.63 -17.28
C ALA A 634 12.76 -2.86 -17.48
N SER A 635 11.73 -3.52 -18.02
CA SER A 635 10.41 -2.92 -18.21
C SER A 635 9.68 -2.73 -16.88
N ILE A 636 9.87 -3.65 -15.92
CA ILE A 636 9.32 -3.52 -14.57
C ILE A 636 10.02 -2.41 -13.79
N CYS A 637 11.34 -2.32 -13.83
CA CYS A 637 12.08 -1.19 -13.23
C CYS A 637 11.58 0.16 -13.80
N ALA A 638 11.43 0.25 -15.13
CA ALA A 638 10.86 1.45 -15.74
C ALA A 638 9.43 1.74 -15.26
N LEU A 639 8.60 0.72 -15.04
CA LEU A 639 7.25 0.89 -14.52
C LEU A 639 7.25 1.40 -13.07
N ILE A 640 8.16 0.90 -12.24
CA ILE A 640 8.36 1.35 -10.84
C ILE A 640 8.79 2.82 -10.81
N ASP A 641 9.78 3.20 -11.61
CA ASP A 641 10.26 4.59 -11.71
C ASP A 641 9.14 5.53 -12.19
N ARG A 642 8.29 5.05 -13.09
CA ARG A 642 7.12 5.81 -13.57
C ARG A 642 6.06 5.97 -12.49
N LEU A 643 5.82 4.93 -11.68
CA LEU A 643 4.90 5.00 -10.54
C LEU A 643 5.37 6.01 -9.51
N GLU A 644 6.66 6.00 -9.17
CA GLU A 644 7.27 6.97 -8.27
C GLU A 644 7.09 8.41 -8.81
N ARG A 645 7.38 8.63 -10.10
CA ARG A 645 7.20 9.95 -10.74
C ARG A 645 5.75 10.44 -10.71
N VAL A 646 4.79 9.54 -10.93
CA VAL A 646 3.36 9.85 -10.82
C VAL A 646 3.01 10.22 -9.38
N LEU A 647 3.47 9.44 -8.39
CA LEU A 647 3.27 9.73 -6.97
C LEU A 647 3.83 11.11 -6.60
N VAL A 648 5.09 11.39 -6.93
CA VAL A 648 5.75 12.68 -6.69
C VAL A 648 4.95 13.84 -7.30
N ALA A 649 4.50 13.69 -8.54
CA ALA A 649 3.70 14.72 -9.22
C ALA A 649 2.33 14.95 -8.55
N MET A 650 1.67 13.87 -8.12
CA MET A 650 0.37 13.93 -7.45
C MET A 650 0.45 14.58 -6.07
N VAL A 651 1.46 14.22 -5.27
CA VAL A 651 1.58 14.75 -3.91
C VAL A 651 2.09 16.19 -3.87
N ALA A 652 2.83 16.63 -4.89
CA ALA A 652 3.31 18.00 -5.02
C ALA A 652 2.18 19.00 -5.31
N ASP A 653 1.16 18.61 -6.08
CA ASP A 653 0.03 19.48 -6.45
C ASP A 653 -1.26 18.67 -6.66
N PRO A 654 -2.08 18.49 -5.59
CA PRO A 654 -3.35 17.77 -5.68
C PRO A 654 -4.40 18.44 -6.57
N GLN A 655 -4.23 19.70 -6.98
CA GLN A 655 -5.14 20.39 -7.89
C GLN A 655 -4.75 20.22 -9.37
N ARG A 656 -3.59 19.60 -9.63
CA ARG A 656 -3.11 19.31 -10.96
C ARG A 656 -4.07 18.39 -11.73
N ARG A 657 -4.26 18.68 -13.02
CA ARG A 657 -5.02 17.84 -13.97
C ARG A 657 -4.23 16.59 -14.34
N LEU A 658 -4.88 15.43 -14.41
CA LEU A 658 -4.24 14.15 -14.74
C LEU A 658 -3.53 14.16 -16.10
N SER A 659 -4.03 14.92 -17.08
CA SER A 659 -3.41 15.10 -18.39
C SER A 659 -1.99 15.67 -18.31
N SER A 660 -1.72 16.51 -17.32
CA SER A 660 -0.42 17.16 -17.10
C SER A 660 0.55 16.34 -16.23
N VAL A 661 0.11 15.20 -15.70
CA VAL A 661 1.00 14.27 -14.98
C VAL A 661 1.85 13.51 -16.00
N GLU A 662 3.14 13.84 -16.05
CA GLU A 662 4.09 13.22 -16.97
C GLU A 662 4.56 11.85 -16.45
N VAL A 663 4.45 10.83 -17.30
CA VAL A 663 4.98 9.46 -17.03
C VAL A 663 6.31 9.21 -17.72
N LEU A 664 6.88 10.19 -18.42
CA LEU A 664 8.20 10.06 -19.06
C LEU A 664 9.24 10.84 -18.30
N ASP A 665 10.46 10.32 -18.23
CA ASP A 665 11.59 11.09 -17.74
C ASP A 665 12.18 11.96 -18.85
N GLU A 666 13.22 12.74 -18.53
CA GLU A 666 13.83 13.65 -19.49
C GLU A 666 14.58 12.92 -20.61
N ALA A 667 15.18 11.77 -20.33
CA ALA A 667 15.90 10.98 -21.31
C ALA A 667 14.92 10.30 -22.29
N GLU A 668 13.83 9.73 -21.78
CA GLU A 668 12.72 9.17 -22.55
C GLU A 668 12.08 10.24 -23.44
N ARG A 669 11.85 11.45 -22.92
CA ARG A 669 11.36 12.59 -23.70
C ARG A 669 12.33 12.97 -24.82
N ALA A 670 13.61 13.11 -24.51
CA ALA A 670 14.64 13.44 -25.50
C ALA A 670 14.73 12.38 -26.61
N GLN A 671 14.59 11.10 -26.24
CA GLN A 671 14.57 9.99 -27.20
C GLN A 671 13.32 10.06 -28.10
N LEU A 672 12.13 10.29 -27.54
CA LEU A 672 10.92 10.45 -28.34
C LEU A 672 10.97 11.69 -29.24
N ASP A 673 11.56 12.80 -28.77
CA ASP A 673 11.74 14.00 -29.57
C ASP A 673 12.70 13.77 -30.73
N ALA A 674 13.73 12.94 -30.54
CA ALA A 674 14.62 12.50 -31.60
C ALA A 674 13.91 11.59 -32.61
N ILE A 675 13.17 10.57 -32.14
CA ILE A 675 12.41 9.64 -33.01
C ILE A 675 11.33 10.39 -33.79
N GLY A 676 10.58 11.26 -33.12
CA GLY A 676 9.53 12.09 -33.70
C GLY A 676 10.06 13.23 -34.58
N ASN A 677 11.39 13.37 -34.70
CA ASN A 677 12.06 14.43 -35.43
C ASN A 677 11.49 15.81 -35.08
N ARG A 678 11.27 16.08 -33.79
CA ARG A 678 10.61 17.32 -33.32
C ARG A 678 11.40 18.57 -33.72
N ALA A 679 12.72 18.43 -33.85
CA ALA A 679 13.60 19.47 -34.39
C ALA A 679 13.15 19.99 -35.78
N ALA A 680 12.56 19.15 -36.63
CA ALA A 680 12.03 19.57 -37.94
C ALA A 680 10.85 20.55 -37.83
N LEU A 681 10.06 20.46 -36.75
CA LEU A 681 8.95 21.40 -36.51
C LEU A 681 9.47 22.81 -36.16
N GLY A 682 10.60 22.89 -35.44
CA GLY A 682 11.26 24.15 -35.09
C GLY A 682 12.16 24.72 -36.20
N ALA A 683 12.58 23.89 -37.16
CA ALA A 683 13.44 24.29 -38.29
C ALA A 683 12.69 25.09 -39.38
N MET A 684 11.34 25.12 -39.34
CA MET A 684 10.54 25.99 -40.22
C MET A 684 10.60 27.44 -39.72
N GLY A 685 11.62 28.19 -40.15
CA GLY A 685 11.77 29.60 -39.80
C GLY A 685 10.62 30.47 -40.33
N PRO A 686 10.25 31.57 -39.62
CA PRO A 686 9.31 32.55 -40.14
C PRO A 686 9.85 33.14 -41.45
N GLY A 687 9.09 33.01 -42.54
CA GLY A 687 9.47 33.52 -43.86
C GLY A 687 9.58 32.49 -44.99
N GLN A 688 9.24 31.21 -44.75
CA GLN A 688 9.05 30.29 -45.87
C GLN A 688 7.81 30.70 -46.68
N ALA A 689 8.02 30.97 -47.97
CA ALA A 689 6.94 31.32 -48.88
C ALA A 689 5.93 30.16 -48.95
N SER A 690 4.65 30.49 -48.77
CA SER A 690 3.56 29.53 -48.90
C SER A 690 3.55 28.91 -50.30
N ILE A 691 2.97 27.70 -50.43
CA ILE A 691 2.81 27.04 -51.75
C ILE A 691 2.17 28.01 -52.78
N PRO A 692 1.14 28.81 -52.46
CA PRO A 692 0.63 29.84 -53.36
C PRO A 692 1.63 30.94 -53.73
N GLU A 693 2.48 31.39 -52.80
CA GLU A 693 3.51 32.40 -53.09
C GLU A 693 4.64 31.86 -53.96
N LEU A 694 5.09 30.63 -53.68
CA LEU A 694 6.06 29.90 -54.52
C LEU A 694 5.50 29.66 -55.92
N PHE A 695 4.23 29.25 -56.00
CA PHE A 695 3.54 29.09 -57.27
C PHE A 695 3.43 30.44 -58.01
N ALA A 696 3.03 31.52 -57.34
CA ALA A 696 2.95 32.85 -57.94
C ALA A 696 4.32 33.37 -58.43
N ALA A 697 5.40 33.09 -57.70
CA ALA A 697 6.76 33.40 -58.13
C ALA A 697 7.18 32.57 -59.36
N TRP A 698 6.83 31.28 -59.38
CA TRP A 698 7.07 30.41 -60.53
C TRP A 698 6.30 30.86 -61.78
N VAL A 699 5.01 31.21 -61.62
CA VAL A 699 4.19 31.76 -62.72
C VAL A 699 4.81 33.03 -63.31
N ARG A 700 5.38 33.91 -62.47
CA ARG A 700 6.09 35.12 -62.94
C ARG A 700 7.38 34.77 -63.71
N ARG A 701 8.11 33.75 -63.27
CA ARG A 701 9.39 33.35 -63.87
C ARG A 701 9.23 32.55 -65.16
N SER A 702 8.16 31.75 -65.27
CA SER A 702 7.96 30.82 -66.38
C SER A 702 6.48 30.77 -66.81
N PRO A 703 5.94 31.88 -67.33
CA PRO A 703 4.50 32.03 -67.58
C PRO A 703 3.93 31.10 -68.66
N GLU A 704 4.79 30.64 -69.58
CA GLU A 704 4.42 29.76 -70.69
C GLU A 704 4.74 28.28 -70.42
N ALA A 705 5.27 27.94 -69.24
CA ALA A 705 5.46 26.55 -68.85
C ALA A 705 4.10 25.89 -68.59
N ILE A 706 3.96 24.61 -68.93
CA ILE A 706 2.72 23.87 -68.66
C ILE A 706 2.60 23.67 -67.15
N ALA A 707 1.57 24.24 -66.53
CA ALA A 707 1.30 24.12 -65.09
C ALA A 707 0.45 22.88 -64.78
N VAL A 708 -0.49 22.55 -65.66
CA VAL A 708 -1.39 21.40 -65.52
C VAL A 708 -1.54 20.75 -66.90
N ALA A 709 -1.36 19.43 -66.96
CA ALA A 709 -1.63 18.62 -68.13
C ALA A 709 -2.59 17.49 -67.76
N CYS A 710 -3.68 17.34 -68.50
CA CYS A 710 -4.61 16.23 -68.37
C CYS A 710 -5.08 15.86 -69.78
N ASP A 711 -4.83 14.62 -70.19
CA ASP A 711 -5.02 14.15 -71.56
C ASP A 711 -4.38 15.11 -72.59
N ASP A 712 -5.13 15.51 -73.63
CA ASP A 712 -4.63 16.43 -74.67
C ASP A 712 -4.67 17.91 -74.25
N GLN A 713 -5.18 18.22 -73.05
CA GLN A 713 -5.28 19.60 -72.57
C GLN A 713 -4.05 19.99 -71.76
N ARG A 714 -3.36 21.03 -72.23
CA ARG A 714 -2.18 21.63 -71.59
C ARG A 714 -2.49 23.08 -71.21
N LEU A 715 -2.51 23.38 -69.91
CA LEU A 715 -2.77 24.71 -69.39
C LEU A 715 -1.47 25.36 -68.91
N THR A 716 -1.18 26.54 -69.46
CA THR A 716 -0.13 27.41 -68.94
C THR A 716 -0.71 28.33 -67.86
N PRO A 717 0.06 28.72 -66.85
CA PRO A 717 -0.46 29.54 -65.75
C PRO A 717 -0.93 30.93 -66.22
N ARG A 718 -0.46 31.41 -67.37
CA ARG A 718 -0.95 32.63 -68.03
C ARG A 718 -2.41 32.54 -68.49
N ARG A 719 -2.90 31.36 -68.87
CA ARG A 719 -4.32 31.13 -69.23
C ARG A 719 -5.24 30.97 -68.01
N HIS A 720 -4.69 30.91 -66.80
CA HIS A 720 -5.45 30.70 -65.56
C HIS A 720 -5.89 32.00 -64.85
N ARG A 721 -5.44 33.18 -65.31
CA ARG A 721 -5.99 34.47 -64.87
C ARG A 721 -7.23 34.83 -65.69
N CYS A 722 -8.40 34.42 -65.22
CA CYS A 722 -9.66 35.01 -65.64
C CYS A 722 -9.71 36.51 -65.24
N PRO A 723 -10.33 37.40 -66.04
CA PRO A 723 -10.18 38.86 -65.92
C PRO A 723 -11.12 39.48 -64.89
N HIS A 724 -10.92 39.26 -63.58
CA HIS A 724 -11.73 39.91 -62.52
C HIS A 724 -10.91 40.51 -61.36
N SER A 725 -9.69 41.00 -61.62
CA SER A 725 -8.88 41.72 -60.62
C SER A 725 -8.64 43.20 -60.96
N GLN A 726 -9.65 43.86 -61.50
CA GLN A 726 -9.72 45.33 -61.58
C GLN A 726 -11.04 45.83 -60.98
N THR A 727 -11.21 45.66 -59.68
CA THR A 727 -12.04 46.54 -58.82
C THR A 727 -11.73 46.19 -57.37
N GLY A 728 -11.17 47.13 -56.64
CA GLY A 728 -10.90 46.99 -55.23
C GLY A 728 -12.20 47.07 -54.43
N THR A 729 -12.61 45.95 -53.86
CA THR A 729 -13.50 45.89 -52.70
C THR A 729 -13.28 44.56 -51.97
N HIS A 730 -12.90 44.65 -50.70
CA HIS A 730 -12.83 43.50 -49.79
C HIS A 730 -14.22 42.91 -49.57
N HIS A 731 -14.40 41.62 -49.91
CA HIS A 731 -15.47 40.79 -49.36
C HIS A 731 -14.88 39.52 -48.73
N PRO A 732 -15.29 39.15 -47.50
CA PRO A 732 -14.83 37.92 -46.86
C PRO A 732 -15.50 36.72 -47.53
N ARG A 733 -14.69 35.66 -47.69
CA ARG A 733 -14.98 34.43 -48.45
C ARG A 733 -16.28 33.75 -48.03
N ARG A 734 -17.28 33.73 -48.92
CA ARG A 734 -18.16 32.56 -49.10
C ARG A 734 -17.50 31.64 -50.13
N PRO A 735 -17.44 30.31 -49.94
CA PRO A 735 -16.94 29.41 -50.98
C PRO A 735 -17.99 29.33 -52.10
N HIS A 736 -17.66 29.84 -53.29
CA HIS A 736 -18.49 29.68 -54.49
C HIS A 736 -18.30 28.26 -55.08
N PRO A 737 -19.36 27.62 -55.61
CA PRO A 737 -19.49 26.16 -55.69
C PRO A 737 -18.88 25.51 -56.96
N GLU A 738 -17.87 26.11 -57.58
CA GLU A 738 -17.28 25.56 -58.81
C GLU A 738 -16.18 24.51 -58.57
N TRP A 739 -15.68 24.37 -57.34
CA TRP A 739 -14.70 23.34 -56.96
C TRP A 739 -15.27 21.91 -56.91
N TRP A 740 -16.59 21.74 -57.03
CA TRP A 740 -17.27 20.43 -56.91
C TRP A 740 -17.69 19.78 -58.23
N ARG A 741 -17.25 20.29 -59.39
CA ARG A 741 -17.53 19.66 -60.71
C ARG A 741 -16.30 19.02 -61.37
N TRP A 742 -15.48 18.32 -60.60
CA TRP A 742 -14.39 17.48 -61.12
C TRP A 742 -14.33 16.08 -60.49
N ARG A 743 -15.49 15.55 -60.08
CA ARG A 743 -15.70 14.13 -59.80
C ARG A 743 -17.04 13.66 -60.38
N ARG A 744 -17.06 13.37 -61.68
CA ARG A 744 -17.92 12.36 -62.30
C ARG A 744 -17.44 12.15 -63.75
N HIS A 745 -17.16 10.90 -64.08
CA HIS A 745 -16.66 10.34 -65.34
C HIS A 745 -15.14 10.34 -65.55
N ARG A 746 -14.44 9.45 -64.86
CA ARG A 746 -13.98 8.16 -65.41
C ARG A 746 -13.62 7.21 -64.27
#